data_AF-A0A6J3C326-F1
#
_entry.id   AF-A0A6J3C326-F1
#
_cell.length_a   1.000
_cell.length_b   1.000
_cell.length_c   1.000
_cell.angle_alpha   90.00
_cell.angle_beta   90.00
_cell.angle_gamma   90.00
#
_symmetry.space_group_name_H-M   'P 1'
#
loop_
_entity.id
_entity.type
_entity.pdbx_description
1 polymer ?
#
loop_
_entity_poly.entity_id
_entity_poly.type
_entity_poly.pdbx_seq_one_letter_code
_entity_poly.pdbx_strand_id
1 'polypeptide(L)'
;MTKKVDQAKSALVFEIDPTECPFREFRDNELQPEFWGLGPAACRATMLLSKTSTKSPGDHVWVDEQTQPLPRSVRRYLHGWVRAEDLAMSRWEAEAVVFEDNGGGKMSVADTQLSHSQVLLRSSFCRRMLSACFILERIDGMVVEHQWENFVFSIGTEGWRAKYHIYSPGTKPGGGTQHRPGLSKNGCYLVRLFYLGVWRCIWVSDQVPIDATGAPLLPFSPLINRTPAAKPGLKQAPITVTSSVVHMWPLLLCKALLKVAAPDMNSDEDVDCLEDEAFEEFNIMHCLTGSMNMMYHITDAEELWNLICKEVPLFSWDDDDDTLTSTVKSRNTKKPINKETAVVRRGSITTIVIEDSKNQPPYSLPGITPGHEMDLLITMARDVPLKKPLPEPEVALWKHYRWIDWARRHGLYEAYDCPRTRFLKVTGLLKSSYAPHLLDVQSTESITYGFREEHGKTTPIKKGGGKDVIRSNTGISVTQQVKDDMREWMQYSSMKELIKNINVLYHPSMYQSTSAGSNPPIRITKGTANRSLDIQAPKSAPLYLQIDGPDENVLRISLNMLHPRVLFNSGVPIVDHIEPAYLILERFEWFKDCEVPMAKAFIQTRGYDSVEIKFPPGRHFCRIWVHSRMNWHLMLLSESTLLLGSRDIIQCAAVRECSWASRYLLNISTAFSNWARINKSSLNIIDASKDFYKSYQPDLIWDPKVVGYDKPFLHWMFRQALQSLLMKRLQHADFRAVCTVLRHYFHDPEFGMLQKPSPPKSLREIVDADPCDCIMPESEEIEIIDEQIEEQVLEEKSIVDAETMVKLLRVPVVPITSQVCELATKEVPCGILKDKREKAIRRHEAATILQAHWRGTWARKCLNTRVTFTPEVMKAVMDNAFGNLESLSALMNEFFGLYPGTKNAYSVASALSGVYGLHQYNGSCPVTPQCKWIPYFQGVFFCHAAVKVHFDVQSSFQYHCTMAVYNNDTGVQMPQAYNSHITFDFLPNAHGYTVIGHGTVNQPIGCNHDVHWHLTVLCSVNGAFHVCDNDIDFCKETPLPSAKKLHFEEMFIPNRRNILGGIQISVTKHEAVSFRAAATSPDANRDSALLSARSLKSNKIVKASASGKNRSNTKVM
;
A
#
# COMPACT_ATOMS: atom_id res chain seq x y z
N MET A 1 -33.83 -19.69 -54.07
CA MET A 1 -33.67 -18.91 -52.82
C MET A 1 -32.75 -19.57 -51.78
N THR A 2 -31.98 -20.61 -52.14
CA THR A 2 -31.16 -21.40 -51.20
C THR A 2 -29.67 -21.01 -51.15
N LYS A 3 -29.16 -20.16 -52.04
CA LYS A 3 -27.74 -19.72 -52.02
C LYS A 3 -27.43 -18.51 -51.13
N LYS A 4 -28.44 -17.76 -50.66
CA LYS A 4 -28.22 -16.54 -49.84
C LYS A 4 -28.14 -16.80 -48.33
N VAL A 5 -28.60 -17.96 -47.87
CA VAL A 5 -28.52 -18.34 -46.44
C VAL A 5 -27.14 -18.93 -46.10
N ASP A 6 -26.51 -19.64 -47.03
CA ASP A 6 -25.17 -20.21 -46.81
C ASP A 6 -24.06 -19.15 -46.83
N GLN A 7 -24.21 -18.06 -47.59
CA GLN A 7 -23.27 -16.92 -47.54
C GLN A 7 -23.39 -16.08 -46.26
N ALA A 8 -24.56 -16.08 -45.59
CA ALA A 8 -24.72 -15.41 -44.30
C ALA A 8 -24.12 -16.24 -43.14
N LYS A 9 -24.06 -17.57 -43.27
CA LYS A 9 -23.40 -18.47 -42.31
C LYS A 9 -21.89 -18.49 -42.45
N SER A 10 -21.32 -18.19 -43.63
CA SER A 10 -19.87 -18.22 -43.85
C SER A 10 -19.14 -16.90 -43.59
N ALA A 11 -19.84 -15.83 -43.19
CA ALA A 11 -19.28 -14.46 -43.10
C ALA A 11 -19.08 -13.94 -41.67
N LEU A 12 -19.40 -14.73 -40.63
CA LEU A 12 -19.16 -14.38 -39.23
C LEU A 12 -18.14 -15.36 -38.64
N VAL A 13 -16.89 -15.27 -39.10
CA VAL A 13 -15.77 -15.82 -38.33
C VAL A 13 -15.63 -14.91 -37.12
N PHE A 14 -16.16 -15.32 -35.97
CA PHE A 14 -15.81 -14.66 -34.72
C PHE A 14 -14.31 -14.84 -34.53
N GLU A 15 -13.58 -13.74 -34.44
CA GLU A 15 -12.18 -13.77 -34.02
C GLU A 15 -12.17 -14.31 -32.57
N ILE A 16 -11.79 -15.57 -32.41
CA ILE A 16 -11.66 -16.21 -31.10
C ILE A 16 -10.28 -15.84 -30.60
N ASP A 17 -10.22 -15.10 -29.49
CA ASP A 17 -8.97 -14.89 -28.78
C ASP A 17 -8.53 -16.24 -28.17
N PRO A 18 -7.40 -16.83 -28.62
CA PRO A 18 -6.94 -18.14 -28.14
C PRO A 18 -6.50 -18.09 -26.67
N THR A 19 -6.38 -16.91 -26.07
CA THR A 19 -6.02 -16.70 -24.66
C THR A 19 -7.22 -16.34 -23.78
N GLU A 20 -8.44 -16.27 -24.35
CA GLU A 20 -9.67 -16.01 -23.61
C GLU A 20 -9.92 -17.11 -22.56
N CYS A 21 -10.24 -16.71 -21.33
CA CYS A 21 -10.59 -17.68 -20.28
C CYS A 21 -11.81 -18.52 -20.72
N PRO A 22 -11.73 -19.87 -20.69
CA PRO A 22 -12.80 -20.73 -21.20
C PRO A 22 -14.05 -20.74 -20.30
N PHE A 23 -13.94 -20.19 -19.08
CA PHE A 23 -15.03 -20.08 -18.14
C PHE A 23 -15.68 -18.70 -18.23
N ARG A 24 -16.98 -18.68 -18.52
CA ARG A 24 -17.75 -17.43 -18.59
C ARG A 24 -17.89 -16.81 -17.20
N GLU A 25 -18.05 -15.49 -17.14
CA GLU A 25 -18.41 -14.80 -15.90
C GLU A 25 -19.84 -15.19 -15.47
N PHE A 26 -20.03 -15.50 -14.20
CA PHE A 26 -21.32 -15.88 -13.66
C PHE A 26 -22.26 -14.67 -13.57
N ARG A 27 -23.41 -14.75 -14.24
CA ARG A 27 -24.51 -13.77 -14.21
C ARG A 27 -25.85 -14.51 -14.12
N ASP A 28 -26.92 -13.86 -13.67
CA ASP A 28 -28.23 -14.52 -13.54
C ASP A 28 -28.74 -15.15 -14.84
N ASN A 29 -28.46 -14.53 -15.99
CA ASN A 29 -28.84 -15.05 -17.31
C ASN A 29 -28.11 -16.36 -17.67
N GLU A 30 -26.99 -16.66 -17.01
CA GLU A 30 -26.23 -17.90 -17.23
C GLU A 30 -26.96 -19.14 -16.70
N LEU A 31 -28.00 -18.96 -15.88
CA LEU A 31 -28.84 -20.05 -15.38
C LEU A 31 -29.85 -20.56 -16.42
N GLN A 32 -29.93 -19.92 -17.59
CA GLN A 32 -30.78 -20.41 -18.69
C GLN A 32 -30.17 -21.68 -19.31
N PRO A 33 -30.89 -22.83 -19.30
CA PRO A 33 -30.34 -24.12 -19.72
C PRO A 33 -29.83 -24.16 -21.17
N GLU A 34 -30.34 -23.29 -22.04
CA GLU A 34 -29.93 -23.19 -23.44
C GLU A 34 -28.48 -22.70 -23.64
N PHE A 35 -27.88 -22.09 -22.62
CA PHE A 35 -26.49 -21.62 -22.66
C PHE A 35 -25.50 -22.53 -21.91
N TRP A 36 -25.98 -23.64 -21.33
CA TRP A 36 -25.17 -24.51 -20.48
C TRP A 36 -24.20 -25.35 -21.30
N GLY A 37 -22.97 -25.51 -20.79
CA GLY A 37 -21.90 -26.23 -21.48
C GLY A 37 -21.24 -25.44 -22.62
N LEU A 38 -21.68 -24.21 -22.93
CA LEU A 38 -21.08 -23.39 -23.98
C LEU A 38 -19.94 -22.52 -23.42
N GLY A 39 -18.79 -22.53 -24.11
CA GLY A 39 -17.71 -21.55 -23.88
C GLY A 39 -18.09 -20.11 -24.33
N PRO A 40 -17.23 -19.11 -24.07
CA PRO A 40 -17.53 -17.71 -24.41
C PRO A 40 -17.84 -17.47 -25.89
N ALA A 41 -17.02 -18.01 -26.79
CA ALA A 41 -17.21 -17.86 -28.24
C ALA A 41 -18.51 -18.52 -28.74
N ALA A 42 -18.76 -19.77 -28.32
CA ALA A 42 -19.98 -20.50 -28.67
C ALA A 42 -21.24 -19.78 -28.15
N CYS A 43 -21.19 -19.23 -26.95
CA CYS A 43 -22.29 -18.43 -26.39
C CYS A 43 -22.62 -17.19 -27.22
N ARG A 44 -21.60 -16.42 -27.63
CA ARG A 44 -21.76 -15.23 -28.47
C ARG A 44 -22.42 -15.57 -29.81
N ALA A 45 -22.00 -16.68 -30.41
CA ALA A 45 -22.59 -17.18 -31.66
C ALA A 45 -24.07 -17.55 -31.48
N THR A 46 -24.44 -18.27 -30.42
CA THR A 46 -25.82 -18.66 -30.12
C THR A 46 -26.73 -17.46 -29.89
N MET A 47 -26.27 -16.43 -29.17
CA MET A 47 -27.05 -15.21 -28.94
C MET A 47 -27.41 -14.47 -30.25
N LEU A 48 -26.50 -14.43 -31.22
CA LEU A 48 -26.72 -13.75 -32.51
C LEU A 48 -27.61 -14.55 -33.48
N LEU A 49 -27.63 -15.88 -33.35
CA LEU A 49 -28.45 -16.79 -34.16
C LEU A 49 -29.89 -16.95 -33.64
N SER A 50 -30.23 -16.33 -32.51
CA SER A 50 -31.54 -16.48 -31.83
C SER A 50 -32.71 -15.77 -32.54
N LYS A 51 -33.09 -16.28 -33.72
CA LYS A 51 -34.44 -16.13 -34.32
C LYS A 51 -35.09 -17.43 -34.79
N THR A 52 -34.46 -18.58 -34.57
CA THR A 52 -35.04 -19.89 -34.88
C THR A 52 -35.09 -20.75 -33.63
N SER A 53 -36.30 -21.01 -33.15
CA SER A 53 -36.59 -21.99 -32.11
C SER A 53 -36.26 -23.39 -32.65
N THR A 54 -35.08 -23.90 -32.30
CA THR A 54 -34.78 -25.33 -32.38
C THR A 54 -35.03 -25.92 -31.00
N LYS A 55 -36.01 -26.83 -30.90
CA LYS A 55 -36.25 -27.64 -29.70
C LYS A 55 -34.96 -28.38 -29.31
N SER A 56 -34.59 -28.32 -28.04
CA SER A 56 -33.49 -29.10 -27.49
C SER A 56 -33.81 -30.60 -27.57
N PRO A 57 -32.85 -31.46 -27.97
CA PRO A 57 -33.01 -32.90 -27.86
C PRO A 57 -32.88 -33.26 -26.38
N GLY A 58 -34.02 -33.44 -25.71
CA GLY A 58 -34.08 -33.72 -24.27
C GLY A 58 -33.57 -35.10 -23.84
N ASP A 59 -33.14 -35.94 -24.78
CA ASP A 59 -32.80 -37.36 -24.55
C ASP A 59 -31.30 -37.68 -24.67
N HIS A 60 -30.43 -36.70 -24.90
CA HIS A 60 -28.99 -36.94 -24.98
C HIS A 60 -28.28 -36.59 -23.66
N VAL A 61 -27.51 -37.54 -23.14
CA VAL A 61 -26.58 -37.34 -22.02
C VAL A 61 -25.58 -36.26 -22.41
N TRP A 62 -25.41 -35.25 -21.55
CA TRP A 62 -24.43 -34.21 -21.78
C TRP A 62 -23.03 -34.77 -21.57
N VAL A 63 -22.18 -34.61 -22.58
CA VAL A 63 -20.77 -34.94 -22.53
C VAL A 63 -20.00 -33.63 -22.48
N ASP A 64 -19.06 -33.54 -21.56
CA ASP A 64 -18.20 -32.38 -21.41
C ASP A 64 -17.30 -32.24 -22.64
N GLU A 65 -17.42 -31.14 -23.37
CA GLU A 65 -16.55 -30.84 -24.51
C GLU A 65 -15.10 -30.58 -24.07
N GLN A 66 -14.89 -30.21 -22.80
CA GLN A 66 -13.56 -30.06 -22.21
C GLN A 66 -13.08 -31.42 -21.68
N THR A 67 -11.80 -31.71 -21.83
CA THR A 67 -11.20 -32.87 -21.19
C THR A 67 -11.30 -32.66 -19.68
N GLN A 68 -11.97 -33.56 -18.96
CA GLN A 68 -12.03 -33.49 -17.51
C GLN A 68 -10.65 -33.86 -16.93
N PRO A 69 -9.92 -32.90 -16.35
CA PRO A 69 -8.61 -33.21 -15.82
C PRO A 69 -8.72 -34.00 -14.52
N LEU A 70 -7.76 -34.90 -14.30
CA LEU A 70 -7.68 -35.79 -13.15
C LEU A 70 -6.27 -35.75 -12.55
N PRO A 71 -6.13 -35.81 -11.20
CA PRO A 71 -4.84 -35.95 -10.55
C PRO A 71 -4.13 -37.25 -10.94
N ARG A 72 -2.80 -37.26 -10.87
CA ARG A 72 -1.96 -38.42 -11.18
C ARG A 72 -2.40 -39.69 -10.44
N SER A 73 -2.70 -39.60 -9.13
CA SER A 73 -3.14 -40.75 -8.32
C SER A 73 -4.47 -41.34 -8.78
N VAL A 74 -5.30 -40.58 -9.50
CA VAL A 74 -6.58 -41.00 -10.05
C VAL A 74 -6.42 -41.53 -11.48
N ARG A 75 -5.66 -40.83 -12.34
CA ARG A 75 -5.45 -41.22 -13.75
C ARG A 75 -4.90 -42.63 -13.90
N ARG A 76 -3.90 -43.00 -13.08
CA ARG A 76 -3.24 -44.31 -13.16
C ARG A 76 -4.18 -45.50 -12.96
N TYR A 77 -5.28 -45.30 -12.24
CA TYR A 77 -6.28 -46.33 -11.95
C TYR A 77 -7.57 -46.17 -12.75
N LEU A 78 -7.66 -45.16 -13.63
CA LEU A 78 -8.86 -44.89 -14.40
C LEU A 78 -9.15 -46.04 -15.37
N HIS A 79 -10.28 -46.70 -15.17
CA HIS A 79 -10.78 -47.76 -16.05
C HIS A 79 -11.95 -47.29 -16.91
N GLY A 80 -12.78 -46.36 -16.40
CA GLY A 80 -13.91 -45.83 -17.14
C GLY A 80 -14.70 -44.76 -16.39
N TRP A 81 -15.78 -44.31 -17.01
CA TRP A 81 -16.68 -43.29 -16.49
C TRP A 81 -18.11 -43.85 -16.44
N VAL A 82 -18.78 -43.71 -15.29
CA VAL A 82 -20.15 -44.20 -15.07
C VAL A 82 -21.02 -43.08 -14.52
N ARG A 83 -22.30 -42.99 -14.89
CA ARG A 83 -23.24 -42.01 -14.33
C ARG A 83 -23.36 -42.18 -12.82
N ALA A 84 -23.41 -41.06 -12.08
CA ALA A 84 -23.57 -41.10 -10.62
C ALA A 84 -24.82 -41.88 -10.18
N GLU A 85 -25.96 -41.69 -10.87
CA GLU A 85 -27.21 -42.40 -10.56
C GLU A 85 -27.08 -43.93 -10.73
N ASP A 86 -26.48 -44.37 -11.84
CA ASP A 86 -26.28 -45.80 -12.14
C ASP A 86 -25.28 -46.45 -11.17
N LEU A 87 -24.21 -45.73 -10.83
CA LEU A 87 -23.18 -46.22 -9.90
C LEU A 87 -23.72 -46.32 -8.46
N ALA A 88 -24.51 -45.33 -8.02
CA ALA A 88 -25.13 -45.36 -6.69
C ALA A 88 -26.08 -46.56 -6.53
N MET A 89 -26.92 -46.79 -7.55
CA MET A 89 -27.87 -47.90 -7.56
C MET A 89 -27.18 -49.26 -7.67
N SER A 90 -26.25 -49.43 -8.61
CA SER A 90 -25.61 -50.73 -8.87
C SER A 90 -24.70 -51.21 -7.73
N ARG A 91 -24.05 -50.28 -7.02
CA ARG A 91 -23.06 -50.62 -5.99
C ARG A 91 -23.61 -50.66 -4.58
N TRP A 92 -24.57 -49.79 -4.27
CA TRP A 92 -25.07 -49.60 -2.91
C TRP A 92 -26.59 -49.60 -2.77
N GLU A 93 -27.34 -49.83 -3.85
CA GLU A 93 -28.81 -49.73 -3.87
C GLU A 93 -29.30 -48.38 -3.29
N ALA A 94 -28.57 -47.29 -3.59
CA ALA A 94 -28.78 -45.97 -3.03
C ALA A 94 -29.16 -44.94 -4.08
N GLU A 95 -29.96 -43.94 -3.69
CA GLU A 95 -30.37 -42.83 -4.56
C GLU A 95 -29.29 -41.73 -4.61
N ALA A 96 -29.00 -41.20 -5.80
CA ALA A 96 -28.08 -40.08 -5.96
C ALA A 96 -28.81 -38.74 -5.78
N VAL A 97 -28.38 -37.92 -4.81
CA VAL A 97 -28.96 -36.59 -4.56
C VAL A 97 -27.89 -35.50 -4.61
N VAL A 98 -28.30 -34.30 -5.03
CA VAL A 98 -27.41 -33.12 -4.98
C VAL A 98 -27.58 -32.37 -3.67
N PHE A 99 -28.82 -32.26 -3.19
CA PHE A 99 -29.19 -31.47 -2.02
C PHE A 99 -29.55 -32.37 -0.84
N GLU A 100 -28.99 -32.06 0.33
CA GLU A 100 -29.32 -32.69 1.62
C GLU A 100 -30.44 -31.89 2.30
N ASP A 101 -31.59 -32.53 2.57
CA ASP A 101 -32.72 -31.91 3.29
C ASP A 101 -32.46 -31.93 4.81
N ASN A 102 -32.81 -30.84 5.47
CA ASN A 102 -32.45 -30.45 6.84
C ASN A 102 -32.86 -31.42 7.98
N GLY A 103 -33.41 -32.60 7.68
CA GLY A 103 -33.72 -33.66 8.65
C GLY A 103 -32.55 -34.60 8.95
N GLY A 104 -31.52 -34.65 8.09
CA GLY A 104 -30.26 -35.35 8.35
C GLY A 104 -29.27 -34.39 9.00
N GLY A 105 -28.88 -34.66 10.25
CA GLY A 105 -27.92 -33.81 10.97
C GLY A 105 -26.61 -33.64 10.20
N LYS A 106 -25.89 -32.53 10.46
CA LYS A 106 -24.53 -32.27 9.93
C LYS A 106 -23.75 -33.58 9.81
N MET A 107 -23.33 -33.98 8.61
CA MET A 107 -22.44 -35.14 8.43
C MET A 107 -21.30 -35.02 9.44
N SER A 108 -21.16 -36.01 10.34
CA SER A 108 -20.10 -35.93 11.33
C SER A 108 -18.74 -36.08 10.64
N VAL A 109 -17.69 -35.59 11.30
CA VAL A 109 -16.31 -35.72 10.81
C VAL A 109 -15.99 -37.19 10.52
N ALA A 110 -16.42 -38.07 11.44
CA ALA A 110 -16.23 -39.50 11.35
C ALA A 110 -16.95 -40.11 10.14
N ASP A 111 -18.19 -39.71 9.87
CA ASP A 111 -18.95 -40.21 8.71
C ASP A 111 -18.26 -39.82 7.40
N THR A 112 -17.78 -38.58 7.30
CA THR A 112 -17.08 -38.06 6.10
C THR A 112 -15.77 -38.80 5.86
N GLN A 113 -14.95 -38.95 6.92
CA GLN A 113 -13.67 -39.66 6.86
C GLN A 113 -13.84 -41.14 6.49
N LEU A 114 -14.79 -41.85 7.12
CA LEU A 114 -15.01 -43.27 6.89
C LEU A 114 -15.51 -43.53 5.47
N SER A 115 -16.51 -42.76 5.04
CA SER A 115 -17.14 -42.93 3.72
C SER A 115 -16.17 -42.65 2.57
N HIS A 116 -15.25 -41.68 2.72
CA HIS A 116 -14.31 -41.28 1.67
C HIS A 116 -12.87 -41.74 1.93
N SER A 117 -12.65 -42.65 2.88
CA SER A 117 -11.31 -43.08 3.32
C SER A 117 -10.39 -43.53 2.17
N GLN A 118 -10.92 -44.29 1.21
CA GLN A 118 -10.14 -44.74 0.05
C GLN A 118 -9.63 -43.58 -0.81
N VAL A 119 -10.46 -42.56 -1.03
CA VAL A 119 -10.11 -41.40 -1.84
C VAL A 119 -9.17 -40.47 -1.07
N LEU A 120 -9.43 -40.26 0.23
CA LEU A 120 -8.62 -39.41 1.12
C LEU A 120 -7.19 -39.94 1.33
N LEU A 121 -7.00 -41.26 1.31
CA LEU A 121 -5.69 -41.90 1.39
C LEU A 121 -4.94 -41.85 0.05
N ARG A 122 -5.67 -41.91 -1.07
CA ARG A 122 -5.09 -41.98 -2.42
C ARG A 122 -4.71 -40.62 -2.98
N SER A 123 -5.59 -39.63 -2.89
CA SER A 123 -5.40 -38.30 -3.51
C SER A 123 -5.19 -37.21 -2.47
N SER A 124 -4.05 -36.52 -2.56
CA SER A 124 -3.77 -35.35 -1.72
C SER A 124 -4.66 -34.15 -2.09
N PHE A 125 -5.04 -34.04 -3.37
CA PHE A 125 -5.97 -33.02 -3.83
C PHE A 125 -7.37 -33.19 -3.22
N CYS A 126 -7.94 -34.40 -3.28
CA CYS A 126 -9.25 -34.67 -2.69
C CYS A 126 -9.26 -34.44 -1.18
N ARG A 127 -8.16 -34.77 -0.49
CA ARG A 127 -7.97 -34.49 0.94
C ARG A 127 -7.97 -32.99 1.24
N ARG A 128 -7.19 -32.18 0.52
CA ARG A 128 -7.19 -30.70 0.68
C ARG A 128 -8.55 -30.09 0.37
N MET A 129 -9.22 -30.57 -0.68
CA MET A 129 -10.56 -30.11 -1.06
C MET A 129 -11.60 -30.39 0.04
N LEU A 130 -11.67 -31.62 0.55
CA LEU A 130 -12.60 -31.95 1.64
C LEU A 130 -12.22 -31.23 2.95
N SER A 131 -10.92 -31.02 3.21
CA SER A 131 -10.46 -30.25 4.37
C SER A 131 -10.88 -28.78 4.29
N ALA A 132 -10.73 -28.15 3.12
CA ALA A 132 -11.19 -26.78 2.88
C ALA A 132 -12.71 -26.65 3.11
N CYS A 133 -13.52 -27.58 2.57
CA CYS A 133 -14.96 -27.58 2.83
C CYS A 133 -15.26 -27.75 4.33
N PHE A 134 -14.58 -28.68 5.00
CA PHE A 134 -14.75 -28.93 6.43
C PHE A 134 -14.45 -27.71 7.30
N ILE A 135 -13.38 -26.97 6.96
CA ILE A 135 -12.95 -25.75 7.65
C ILE A 135 -14.00 -24.65 7.45
N LEU A 136 -14.41 -24.40 6.20
CA LEU A 136 -15.38 -23.35 5.87
C LEU A 136 -16.77 -23.58 6.52
N GLU A 137 -17.19 -24.83 6.70
CA GLU A 137 -18.46 -25.17 7.37
C GLU A 137 -18.47 -24.89 8.88
N ARG A 138 -17.31 -24.72 9.51
CA ARG A 138 -17.15 -24.49 10.95
C ARG A 138 -16.81 -23.04 11.31
N ILE A 139 -16.59 -22.20 10.31
CA ILE A 139 -16.29 -20.79 10.52
C ILE A 139 -17.60 -20.02 10.60
N ASP A 140 -17.80 -19.35 11.73
CA ASP A 140 -18.92 -18.44 11.91
C ASP A 140 -18.64 -17.09 11.23
N GLY A 141 -19.67 -16.44 10.70
CA GLY A 141 -19.58 -15.09 10.15
C GLY A 141 -18.80 -14.95 8.83
N MET A 142 -18.61 -16.05 8.08
CA MET A 142 -17.92 -16.04 6.79
C MET A 142 -18.59 -15.10 5.78
N VAL A 143 -17.80 -14.35 5.01
CA VAL A 143 -18.28 -13.47 3.94
C VAL A 143 -17.78 -13.99 2.60
N VAL A 144 -18.69 -14.23 1.66
CA VAL A 144 -18.31 -14.52 0.26
C VAL A 144 -18.14 -13.19 -0.47
N GLU A 145 -17.00 -13.02 -1.11
CA GLU A 145 -16.57 -11.73 -1.65
C GLU A 145 -16.91 -11.57 -3.13
N HIS A 146 -16.79 -10.34 -3.65
CA HIS A 146 -17.03 -10.03 -5.06
C HIS A 146 -18.41 -10.48 -5.59
N GLN A 147 -19.43 -10.46 -4.74
CA GLN A 147 -20.80 -10.80 -5.13
C GLN A 147 -21.37 -9.76 -6.10
N TRP A 148 -22.29 -10.19 -6.95
CA TRP A 148 -22.91 -9.36 -7.97
C TRP A 148 -24.15 -8.66 -7.40
N GLU A 149 -24.51 -7.47 -7.87
CA GLU A 149 -25.62 -6.70 -7.26
C GLU A 149 -26.98 -7.35 -7.48
N ASN A 150 -27.19 -7.95 -8.65
CA ASN A 150 -28.43 -8.66 -8.98
C ASN A 150 -28.43 -10.09 -8.43
N PHE A 151 -27.26 -10.60 -8.03
CA PHE A 151 -27.09 -11.94 -7.46
C PHE A 151 -26.24 -11.89 -6.18
N VAL A 152 -26.91 -11.92 -5.03
CA VAL A 152 -26.28 -12.01 -3.71
C VAL A 152 -26.26 -13.46 -3.28
N PHE A 153 -25.06 -13.99 -3.05
CA PHE A 153 -24.86 -15.28 -2.40
C PHE A 153 -25.31 -15.18 -0.94
N SER A 154 -26.49 -15.74 -0.65
CA SER A 154 -27.08 -15.77 0.68
C SER A 154 -26.58 -17.00 1.46
N ILE A 155 -25.90 -16.76 2.57
CA ILE A 155 -25.54 -17.81 3.53
C ILE A 155 -26.76 -18.05 4.42
N GLY A 156 -27.27 -19.29 4.43
CA GLY A 156 -28.39 -19.65 5.30
C GLY A 156 -28.03 -19.56 6.78
N THR A 157 -29.01 -19.73 7.66
CA THR A 157 -28.80 -19.82 9.13
C THR A 157 -27.83 -20.94 9.53
N GLU A 158 -27.61 -21.90 8.65
CA GLU A 158 -26.73 -23.04 8.84
C GLU A 158 -25.24 -22.74 8.60
N GLY A 159 -24.91 -21.54 8.11
CA GLY A 159 -23.57 -21.15 7.71
C GLY A 159 -23.22 -21.59 6.28
N TRP A 160 -21.95 -21.46 5.90
CA TRP A 160 -21.49 -21.84 4.56
C TRP A 160 -21.63 -23.35 4.35
N ARG A 161 -21.99 -23.76 3.12
CA ARG A 161 -22.01 -25.17 2.68
C ARG A 161 -21.50 -25.28 1.26
N ALA A 162 -20.72 -26.32 1.00
CA ALA A 162 -20.17 -26.60 -0.32
C ALA A 162 -21.26 -26.73 -1.41
N LYS A 163 -22.43 -27.29 -1.05
CA LYS A 163 -23.58 -27.45 -1.97
C LYS A 163 -24.10 -26.14 -2.56
N TYR A 164 -23.87 -24.99 -1.92
CA TYR A 164 -24.32 -23.69 -2.42
C TYR A 164 -23.52 -23.18 -3.63
N HIS A 165 -22.45 -23.87 -4.02
CA HIS A 165 -21.73 -23.57 -5.24
C HIS A 165 -22.32 -24.29 -6.47
N ILE A 166 -23.32 -25.16 -6.29
CA ILE A 166 -23.78 -26.10 -7.31
C ILE A 166 -25.20 -25.76 -7.78
N TYR A 167 -25.37 -25.66 -9.10
CA TYR A 167 -26.64 -25.36 -9.75
C TYR A 167 -26.98 -26.46 -10.76
N SER A 168 -28.28 -26.75 -10.89
CA SER A 168 -28.82 -27.74 -11.84
C SER A 168 -29.99 -27.18 -12.66
N PRO A 169 -30.34 -27.82 -13.80
CA PRO A 169 -31.34 -27.28 -14.72
C PRO A 169 -32.69 -27.10 -14.02
N GLY A 170 -33.37 -25.97 -14.27
CA GLY A 170 -34.64 -25.62 -13.62
C GLY A 170 -34.48 -24.75 -12.36
N THR A 171 -33.26 -24.43 -11.94
CA THR A 171 -33.00 -23.39 -10.93
C THR A 171 -33.40 -22.03 -11.50
N LYS A 172 -34.33 -21.32 -10.84
CA LYS A 172 -34.80 -20.01 -11.32
C LYS A 172 -33.69 -18.95 -11.24
N PRO A 173 -33.48 -18.13 -12.29
CA PRO A 173 -32.65 -16.92 -12.22
C PRO A 173 -33.10 -16.00 -11.09
N GLY A 174 -32.17 -15.46 -10.29
CA GLY A 174 -32.50 -14.66 -9.10
C GLY A 174 -33.12 -15.45 -7.93
N GLY A 175 -32.88 -16.77 -7.88
CA GLY A 175 -33.57 -17.76 -7.06
C GLY A 175 -33.48 -17.58 -5.53
N GLY A 176 -34.19 -16.59 -4.98
CA GLY A 176 -34.50 -16.47 -3.55
C GLY A 176 -33.30 -16.56 -2.60
N THR A 177 -33.58 -16.70 -1.30
CA THR A 177 -32.54 -16.78 -0.26
C THR A 177 -31.82 -18.14 -0.20
N GLN A 178 -32.34 -19.19 -0.87
CA GLN A 178 -31.72 -20.53 -0.96
C GLN A 178 -32.12 -21.24 -2.27
N HIS A 179 -31.13 -21.67 -3.07
CA HIS A 179 -31.34 -22.54 -4.23
C HIS A 179 -31.26 -24.03 -3.81
N ARG A 180 -32.14 -24.86 -4.38
CA ARG A 180 -32.21 -26.31 -4.13
C ARG A 180 -31.97 -27.06 -5.44
N PRO A 181 -30.72 -27.37 -5.80
CA PRO A 181 -30.42 -28.07 -7.05
C PRO A 181 -30.99 -29.49 -7.01
N GLY A 182 -31.80 -29.84 -8.02
CA GLY A 182 -32.28 -31.20 -8.26
C GLY A 182 -31.32 -32.05 -9.11
N LEU A 183 -31.64 -33.34 -9.27
CA LEU A 183 -30.94 -34.25 -10.18
C LEU A 183 -31.13 -33.80 -11.64
N SER A 184 -30.04 -33.72 -12.40
CA SER A 184 -30.03 -33.26 -13.78
C SER A 184 -30.30 -34.42 -14.74
N LYS A 185 -31.34 -34.32 -15.58
CA LYS A 185 -31.72 -35.40 -16.52
C LYS A 185 -30.65 -35.70 -17.57
N ASN A 186 -29.87 -34.70 -17.97
CA ASN A 186 -28.75 -34.88 -18.91
C ASN A 186 -27.39 -34.97 -18.19
N GLY A 187 -27.37 -34.83 -16.85
CA GLY A 187 -26.18 -34.79 -15.99
C GLY A 187 -25.23 -33.62 -16.17
N CYS A 188 -25.66 -32.53 -16.80
CA CYS A 188 -24.91 -31.28 -16.79
C CYS A 188 -25.19 -30.50 -15.50
N TYR A 189 -24.13 -30.03 -14.85
CA TYR A 189 -24.18 -29.20 -13.65
C TYR A 189 -23.28 -27.97 -13.81
N LEU A 190 -23.65 -26.89 -13.12
CA LEU A 190 -22.87 -25.67 -13.04
C LEU A 190 -22.29 -25.52 -11.64
N VAL A 191 -20.98 -25.33 -11.55
CA VAL A 191 -20.30 -24.97 -10.31
C VAL A 191 -19.79 -23.54 -10.43
N ARG A 192 -20.15 -22.71 -9.45
CA ARG A 192 -19.74 -21.31 -9.34
C ARG A 192 -18.48 -21.21 -8.49
N LEU A 193 -17.32 -20.95 -9.09
CA LEU A 193 -16.05 -20.73 -8.38
C LEU A 193 -15.45 -19.36 -8.71
N PHE A 194 -14.68 -18.81 -7.77
CA PHE A 194 -13.93 -17.58 -7.99
C PHE A 194 -12.62 -17.87 -8.71
N TYR A 195 -12.42 -17.24 -9.87
CA TYR A 195 -11.20 -17.41 -10.67
C TYR A 195 -10.96 -16.19 -11.57
N LEU A 196 -9.72 -15.69 -11.59
CA LEU A 196 -9.32 -14.47 -12.31
C LEU A 196 -10.23 -13.29 -11.98
N GLY A 197 -10.35 -12.96 -10.68
CA GLY A 197 -11.02 -11.75 -10.19
C GLY A 197 -12.55 -11.76 -10.19
N VAL A 198 -13.20 -12.82 -10.71
CA VAL A 198 -14.67 -12.94 -10.74
C VAL A 198 -15.16 -14.34 -10.46
N TRP A 199 -16.44 -14.44 -10.13
CA TRP A 199 -17.16 -15.71 -10.12
C TRP A 199 -17.37 -16.21 -11.55
N ARG A 200 -16.98 -17.45 -11.81
CA ARG A 200 -17.00 -18.08 -13.13
C ARG A 200 -17.98 -19.25 -13.17
N CYS A 201 -18.53 -19.51 -14.35
CA CYS A 201 -19.35 -20.67 -14.65
C CYS A 201 -18.47 -21.84 -15.08
N ILE A 202 -18.37 -22.86 -14.23
CA ILE A 202 -17.60 -24.08 -14.52
C ILE A 202 -18.57 -25.25 -14.67
N TRP A 203 -18.70 -25.75 -15.89
CA TRP A 203 -19.60 -26.84 -16.23
C TRP A 203 -18.92 -28.18 -15.93
N VAL A 204 -19.66 -29.11 -15.33
CA VAL A 204 -19.17 -30.46 -15.00
C VAL A 204 -20.24 -31.50 -15.23
N SER A 205 -19.83 -32.70 -15.63
CA SER A 205 -20.72 -33.86 -15.74
C SER A 205 -20.83 -34.61 -14.42
N ASP A 206 -21.92 -35.35 -14.21
CA ASP A 206 -22.08 -36.30 -13.11
C ASP A 206 -21.41 -37.67 -13.33
N GLN A 207 -20.65 -37.83 -14.41
CA GLN A 207 -19.90 -39.04 -14.64
C GLN A 207 -18.78 -39.19 -13.60
N VAL A 208 -18.78 -40.33 -12.91
CA VAL A 208 -17.84 -40.74 -11.88
C VAL A 208 -16.70 -41.55 -12.52
N PRO A 209 -15.43 -41.17 -12.31
CA PRO A 209 -14.30 -41.99 -12.73
C PRO A 209 -14.18 -43.20 -11.79
N ILE A 210 -14.08 -44.40 -12.37
CA ILE A 210 -14.00 -45.66 -11.64
C ILE A 210 -12.71 -46.42 -11.96
N ASP A 211 -12.26 -47.25 -11.01
CA ASP A 211 -11.21 -48.23 -11.25
C ASP A 211 -11.74 -49.54 -11.86
N ALA A 212 -10.82 -50.46 -12.12
CA ALA A 212 -11.13 -51.78 -12.67
C ALA A 212 -12.08 -52.62 -11.78
N THR A 213 -12.26 -52.25 -10.50
CA THR A 213 -13.19 -52.91 -9.56
C THR A 213 -14.55 -52.21 -9.47
N GLY A 214 -14.76 -51.15 -10.26
CA GLY A 214 -15.94 -50.31 -10.19
C GLY A 214 -15.99 -49.45 -8.92
N ALA A 215 -14.85 -49.22 -8.26
CA ALA A 215 -14.78 -48.31 -7.12
C ALA A 215 -14.55 -46.87 -7.60
N PRO A 216 -15.20 -45.87 -6.96
CA PRO A 216 -15.06 -44.47 -7.32
C PRO A 216 -13.66 -43.95 -7.01
N LEU A 217 -13.08 -43.19 -7.94
CA LEU A 217 -11.76 -42.59 -7.79
C LEU A 217 -11.77 -41.16 -7.22
N LEU A 218 -12.93 -40.50 -7.28
CA LEU A 218 -13.18 -39.18 -6.68
C LEU A 218 -14.21 -39.29 -5.54
N PRO A 219 -14.37 -38.26 -4.69
CA PRO A 219 -15.26 -38.33 -3.53
C PRO A 219 -16.73 -38.60 -3.92
N PHE A 220 -17.14 -39.86 -3.82
CA PHE A 220 -18.49 -40.32 -4.13
C PHE A 220 -18.78 -41.63 -3.37
N SER A 221 -19.47 -41.54 -2.23
CA SER A 221 -19.85 -42.71 -1.43
C SER A 221 -21.10 -42.38 -0.59
N PRO A 222 -21.98 -43.35 -0.30
CA PRO A 222 -22.99 -43.18 0.74
C PRO A 222 -22.31 -43.05 2.11
N LEU A 223 -23.07 -42.57 3.10
CA LEU A 223 -22.60 -42.55 4.50
C LEU A 223 -22.43 -43.97 5.03
N ILE A 224 -21.23 -44.24 5.54
CA ILE A 224 -20.83 -45.53 6.09
C ILE A 224 -20.40 -45.32 7.54
N ASN A 225 -20.93 -46.14 8.45
CA ASN A 225 -20.54 -46.11 9.85
C ASN A 225 -19.92 -47.44 10.29
N ARG A 226 -18.91 -47.35 11.18
CA ARG A 226 -18.33 -48.51 11.88
C ARG A 226 -18.79 -48.47 13.34
N THR A 227 -19.51 -49.48 13.80
CA THR A 227 -19.80 -49.62 15.23
C THR A 227 -18.49 -49.95 15.95
N PRO A 228 -18.04 -49.15 16.93
CA PRO A 228 -16.80 -49.43 17.65
C PRO A 228 -16.96 -50.75 18.42
N ALA A 229 -15.96 -51.64 18.30
CA ALA A 229 -15.93 -52.87 19.07
C ALA A 229 -15.92 -52.54 20.57
N ALA A 230 -16.92 -53.03 21.31
CA ALA A 230 -17.11 -52.72 22.72
C ALA A 230 -15.95 -53.21 23.62
N LYS A 231 -15.02 -54.05 23.10
CA LYS A 231 -13.81 -54.51 23.79
C LYS A 231 -12.66 -54.77 22.80
N PRO A 232 -11.39 -54.51 23.18
CA PRO A 232 -10.23 -54.90 22.39
C PRO A 232 -10.18 -56.43 22.26
N GLY A 233 -10.17 -56.97 21.03
CA GLY A 233 -9.94 -58.40 20.77
C GLY A 233 -11.12 -59.21 20.19
N LEU A 234 -12.31 -58.64 20.00
CA LEU A 234 -13.38 -59.30 19.23
C LEU A 234 -13.28 -58.98 17.73
N LYS A 235 -13.61 -59.97 16.87
CA LYS A 235 -13.68 -59.79 15.41
C LYS A 235 -14.56 -58.58 15.06
N GLN A 236 -14.00 -57.68 14.25
CA GLN A 236 -14.64 -56.44 13.82
C GLN A 236 -15.95 -56.75 13.08
N ALA A 237 -17.02 -56.01 13.41
CA ALA A 237 -18.29 -56.09 12.70
C ALA A 237 -18.13 -55.58 11.25
N PRO A 238 -18.90 -56.12 10.28
CA PRO A 238 -18.82 -55.69 8.88
C PRO A 238 -19.26 -54.24 8.71
N ILE A 239 -18.71 -53.58 7.68
CA ILE A 239 -19.05 -52.23 7.27
C ILE A 239 -20.51 -52.23 6.77
N THR A 240 -21.39 -51.44 7.39
CA THR A 240 -22.79 -51.29 6.96
C THR A 240 -23.07 -49.90 6.42
N VAL A 241 -23.69 -49.81 5.25
CA VAL A 241 -24.19 -48.57 4.65
C VAL A 241 -25.32 -48.04 5.53
N THR A 242 -25.19 -46.79 6.04
CA THR A 242 -26.16 -46.20 6.98
C THR A 242 -27.10 -45.19 6.35
N SER A 243 -26.84 -44.78 5.10
CA SER A 243 -27.70 -43.89 4.33
C SER A 243 -28.07 -44.55 3.01
N SER A 244 -29.35 -44.57 2.65
CA SER A 244 -29.84 -45.00 1.33
C SER A 244 -29.63 -43.94 0.24
N VAL A 245 -28.75 -42.96 0.49
CA VAL A 245 -28.55 -41.77 -0.33
C VAL A 245 -27.06 -41.48 -0.49
N VAL A 246 -26.64 -41.15 -1.72
CA VAL A 246 -25.29 -40.69 -2.07
C VAL A 246 -25.32 -39.22 -2.46
N HIS A 247 -24.56 -38.38 -1.75
CA HIS A 247 -24.46 -36.96 -2.05
C HIS A 247 -23.46 -36.71 -3.18
N MET A 248 -23.89 -36.01 -4.24
CA MET A 248 -23.07 -35.71 -5.41
C MET A 248 -22.20 -34.46 -5.29
N TRP A 249 -22.50 -33.58 -4.33
CA TRP A 249 -21.75 -32.32 -4.20
C TRP A 249 -20.23 -32.50 -4.08
N PRO A 250 -19.67 -33.52 -3.37
CA PRO A 250 -18.23 -33.68 -3.26
C PRO A 250 -17.58 -33.97 -4.62
N LEU A 251 -18.21 -34.84 -5.41
CA LEU A 251 -17.76 -35.19 -6.76
C LEU A 251 -17.79 -33.98 -7.69
N LEU A 252 -18.94 -33.29 -7.79
CA LEU A 252 -19.14 -32.19 -8.72
C LEU A 252 -18.18 -31.03 -8.42
N LEU A 253 -18.05 -30.67 -7.13
CA LEU A 253 -17.13 -29.62 -6.70
C LEU A 253 -15.66 -30.01 -6.93
N CYS A 254 -15.30 -31.29 -6.71
CA CYS A 254 -13.94 -31.78 -6.94
C CYS A 254 -13.58 -31.68 -8.44
N LYS A 255 -14.47 -32.12 -9.33
CA LYS A 255 -14.29 -32.00 -10.78
C LYS A 255 -14.12 -30.55 -11.24
N ALA A 256 -14.91 -29.64 -10.68
CA ALA A 256 -14.83 -28.21 -11.02
C ALA A 256 -13.52 -27.58 -10.54
N LEU A 257 -13.08 -27.89 -9.31
CA LEU A 257 -11.79 -27.41 -8.80
C LEU A 257 -10.61 -27.98 -9.60
N LEU A 258 -10.68 -29.23 -10.06
CA LEU A 258 -9.65 -29.81 -10.94
C LEU A 258 -9.55 -29.10 -12.28
N LYS A 259 -10.67 -28.66 -12.86
CA LYS A 259 -10.67 -27.84 -14.09
C LYS A 259 -9.90 -26.53 -13.93
N VAL A 260 -9.95 -25.92 -12.74
CA VAL A 260 -9.23 -24.68 -12.44
C VAL A 260 -7.77 -24.96 -12.04
N ALA A 261 -7.52 -26.00 -11.25
CA ALA A 261 -6.19 -26.43 -10.84
C ALA A 261 -5.33 -26.89 -12.03
N ALA A 262 -5.98 -27.40 -13.08
CA ALA A 262 -5.39 -27.78 -14.36
C ALA A 262 -4.14 -28.67 -14.23
N PRO A 263 -4.30 -29.88 -13.67
CA PRO A 263 -3.21 -30.84 -13.55
C PRO A 263 -2.57 -31.18 -14.90
N ASP A 264 -1.31 -31.57 -14.84
CA ASP A 264 -0.53 -32.00 -15.98
C ASP A 264 -0.94 -33.40 -16.43
N MET A 265 -1.80 -33.45 -17.45
CA MET A 265 -2.35 -34.69 -18.01
C MET A 265 -1.34 -35.49 -18.85
N ASN A 266 -0.15 -34.96 -19.14
CA ASN A 266 0.83 -35.58 -20.04
C ASN A 266 2.12 -36.06 -19.32
N SER A 267 2.32 -35.71 -18.05
CA SER A 267 3.55 -35.95 -17.29
C SER A 267 3.74 -37.35 -16.67
N ASP A 268 3.11 -38.38 -17.23
CA ASP A 268 3.14 -39.74 -16.62
C ASP A 268 4.48 -40.48 -16.87
N GLU A 269 5.51 -39.83 -17.43
CA GLU A 269 6.78 -40.46 -17.82
C GLU A 269 7.81 -40.63 -16.67
N ASP A 270 7.64 -39.98 -15.51
CA ASP A 270 8.66 -39.97 -14.46
C ASP A 270 8.16 -40.48 -13.07
N VAL A 271 8.78 -41.60 -12.65
CA VAL A 271 8.98 -42.14 -11.28
C VAL A 271 7.82 -42.89 -10.61
N ASP A 272 8.15 -43.95 -9.85
CA ASP A 272 7.34 -44.75 -8.91
C ASP A 272 6.55 -43.95 -7.83
N CYS A 273 6.41 -42.64 -7.98
CA CYS A 273 5.66 -41.75 -7.09
C CYS A 273 4.15 -41.95 -7.26
N LEU A 274 3.51 -42.48 -6.21
CA LEU A 274 2.05 -42.68 -6.12
C LEU A 274 1.27 -41.41 -5.72
N GLU A 275 1.95 -40.32 -5.37
CA GLU A 275 1.33 -39.09 -4.87
C GLU A 275 0.95 -38.13 -6.01
N ASP A 276 -0.08 -37.29 -5.76
CA ASP A 276 -0.48 -36.24 -6.70
C ASP A 276 0.61 -35.16 -6.82
N GLU A 277 0.69 -34.53 -7.98
CA GLU A 277 1.52 -33.35 -8.19
C GLU A 277 1.16 -32.20 -7.23
N ALA A 278 2.18 -31.46 -6.82
CA ALA A 278 2.01 -30.29 -5.96
C ALA A 278 1.36 -29.14 -6.75
N PHE A 279 0.29 -28.58 -6.18
CA PHE A 279 -0.36 -27.37 -6.70
C PHE A 279 -0.07 -26.21 -5.75
N GLU A 280 1.16 -25.69 -5.78
CA GLU A 280 1.60 -24.61 -4.89
C GLU A 280 0.95 -23.27 -5.27
N GLU A 281 0.76 -23.04 -6.57
CA GLU A 281 0.17 -21.82 -7.13
C GLU A 281 -1.37 -21.90 -7.29
N PHE A 282 -2.04 -22.81 -6.58
CA PHE A 282 -3.50 -22.93 -6.59
C PHE A 282 -4.05 -23.03 -5.18
N ASN A 283 -5.01 -22.17 -4.84
CA ASN A 283 -5.61 -22.13 -3.52
C ASN A 283 -7.13 -22.38 -3.57
N ILE A 284 -7.57 -23.48 -2.94
CA ILE A 284 -8.97 -23.89 -2.91
C ILE A 284 -9.84 -22.88 -2.14
N MET A 285 -9.32 -22.34 -1.03
CA MET A 285 -10.06 -21.41 -0.19
C MET A 285 -10.34 -20.10 -0.94
N HIS A 286 -9.36 -19.59 -1.71
CA HIS A 286 -9.52 -18.46 -2.63
C HIS A 286 -10.65 -18.71 -3.64
N CYS A 287 -10.66 -19.89 -4.29
CA CYS A 287 -11.69 -20.25 -5.26
C CYS A 287 -13.10 -20.40 -4.66
N LEU A 288 -13.23 -20.78 -3.40
CA LEU A 288 -14.51 -20.97 -2.72
C LEU A 288 -15.04 -19.69 -2.07
N THR A 289 -14.19 -18.72 -1.74
CA THR A 289 -14.58 -17.53 -0.95
C THR A 289 -14.42 -16.21 -1.69
N GLY A 290 -13.51 -16.12 -2.66
CA GLY A 290 -13.08 -14.87 -3.28
C GLY A 290 -12.09 -14.06 -2.43
N SER A 291 -11.66 -14.58 -1.27
CA SER A 291 -10.73 -13.91 -0.35
C SER A 291 -9.28 -14.00 -0.83
N MET A 292 -8.43 -13.06 -0.41
CA MET A 292 -6.98 -13.15 -0.65
C MET A 292 -6.35 -14.16 0.32
N ASN A 293 -5.63 -15.16 -0.17
CA ASN A 293 -4.83 -16.06 0.67
C ASN A 293 -3.38 -15.59 0.72
N MET A 294 -2.85 -15.37 1.92
CA MET A 294 -1.44 -15.07 2.17
C MET A 294 -0.75 -16.28 2.77
N MET A 295 0.34 -16.73 2.16
CA MET A 295 1.14 -17.85 2.64
C MET A 295 2.42 -17.34 3.27
N TYR A 296 2.72 -17.77 4.50
CA TYR A 296 3.97 -17.44 5.18
C TYR A 296 4.77 -18.70 5.49
N HIS A 297 6.06 -18.66 5.14
CA HIS A 297 7.05 -19.67 5.49
C HIS A 297 7.95 -19.11 6.61
N ILE A 298 7.56 -19.35 7.86
CA ILE A 298 8.28 -18.83 9.04
C ILE A 298 8.97 -20.00 9.74
N THR A 299 10.29 -19.94 9.82
CA THR A 299 11.12 -20.94 10.52
C THR A 299 11.33 -20.59 11.99
N ASP A 300 11.28 -19.30 12.36
CA ASP A 300 11.46 -18.87 13.75
C ASP A 300 10.18 -19.08 14.58
N ALA A 301 10.33 -19.78 15.71
CA ALA A 301 9.19 -20.15 16.54
C ALA A 301 8.56 -18.97 17.29
N GLU A 302 9.31 -17.89 17.55
CA GLU A 302 8.77 -16.71 18.22
C GLU A 302 8.03 -15.82 17.23
N GLU A 303 8.60 -15.62 16.05
CA GLU A 303 7.95 -14.92 14.94
C GLU A 303 6.63 -15.59 14.52
N LEU A 304 6.61 -16.93 14.43
CA LEU A 304 5.40 -17.69 14.11
C LEU A 304 4.32 -17.50 15.20
N TRP A 305 4.71 -17.53 16.48
CA TRP A 305 3.78 -17.27 17.59
C TRP A 305 3.21 -15.86 17.53
N ASN A 306 4.06 -14.84 17.30
CA ASN A 306 3.65 -13.45 17.18
C ASN A 306 2.70 -13.23 15.99
N LEU A 307 2.94 -13.89 14.85
CA LEU A 307 2.02 -13.85 13.71
C LEU A 307 0.66 -14.45 14.08
N ILE A 308 0.62 -15.63 14.71
CA ILE A 308 -0.63 -16.26 15.12
C ILE A 308 -1.41 -15.37 16.09
N CYS A 309 -0.74 -14.79 17.10
CA CYS A 309 -1.39 -13.90 18.07
C CYS A 309 -1.88 -12.58 17.47
N LYS A 310 -1.33 -12.16 16.33
CA LYS A 310 -1.81 -10.97 15.59
C LYS A 310 -3.08 -11.28 14.79
N GLU A 311 -3.22 -12.48 14.26
CA GLU A 311 -4.31 -12.88 13.36
C GLU A 311 -5.48 -13.57 14.08
N VAL A 312 -5.21 -14.21 15.21
CA VAL A 312 -6.18 -15.03 15.96
C VAL A 312 -6.38 -14.45 17.37
N PRO A 313 -7.60 -14.48 17.94
CA PRO A 313 -7.84 -14.04 19.32
C PRO A 313 -6.93 -14.77 20.32
N LEU A 314 -6.28 -13.97 21.17
CA LEU A 314 -5.52 -14.47 22.33
C LEU A 314 -6.47 -14.55 23.53
N PHE A 315 -6.61 -15.74 24.11
CA PHE A 315 -7.41 -15.96 25.30
C PHE A 315 -6.84 -15.19 26.50
N SER A 316 -7.71 -14.45 27.18
CA SER A 316 -7.47 -13.84 28.49
C SER A 316 -8.61 -14.22 29.43
N TRP A 317 -8.39 -14.16 30.74
CA TRP A 317 -9.49 -14.24 31.69
C TRP A 317 -10.35 -12.98 31.58
N ASP A 318 -11.66 -13.14 31.65
CA ASP A 318 -12.55 -12.00 31.87
C ASP A 318 -12.23 -11.40 33.25
N ASP A 319 -12.14 -10.07 33.33
CA ASP A 319 -12.02 -9.38 34.61
C ASP A 319 -13.35 -9.54 35.37
N ASP A 320 -13.44 -10.61 36.18
CA ASP A 320 -14.52 -10.84 37.15
C ASP A 320 -14.49 -9.78 38.25
N ASP A 321 -15.05 -8.60 37.98
CA ASP A 321 -15.21 -7.53 38.99
C ASP A 321 -16.51 -7.68 39.82
N ASP A 322 -17.28 -8.76 39.64
CA ASP A 322 -18.64 -8.87 40.21
C ASP A 322 -18.95 -10.12 41.05
N THR A 323 -17.98 -10.97 41.38
CA THR A 323 -18.24 -12.11 42.30
C THR A 323 -17.25 -12.19 43.45
N LEU A 324 -17.31 -11.21 44.36
CA LEU A 324 -17.06 -11.38 45.81
C LEU A 324 -17.66 -10.20 46.57
N THR A 325 -18.96 -10.23 46.84
CA THR A 325 -19.59 -9.36 47.84
C THR A 325 -19.06 -9.70 49.23
N SER A 326 -18.38 -8.77 49.92
CA SER A 326 -18.94 -8.10 51.13
C SER A 326 -17.94 -7.18 51.87
N THR A 327 -18.44 -5.98 52.20
CA THR A 327 -17.91 -4.93 53.12
C THR A 327 -16.65 -4.19 52.62
N VAL A 328 -16.74 -2.98 52.05
CA VAL A 328 -17.04 -1.68 52.69
C VAL A 328 -17.29 -0.64 51.59
N LYS A 329 -18.30 0.22 51.77
CA LYS A 329 -18.60 1.34 50.87
C LYS A 329 -17.49 2.40 50.93
N SER A 330 -16.97 2.83 49.78
CA SER A 330 -16.46 4.21 49.65
C SER A 330 -16.75 4.78 48.27
N ARG A 331 -16.99 6.09 48.27
CA ARG A 331 -17.63 6.93 47.26
C ARG A 331 -16.71 7.28 46.08
N ASN A 332 -17.35 7.46 44.93
CA ASN A 332 -16.98 8.35 43.82
C ASN A 332 -15.59 8.20 43.20
N THR A 333 -15.53 7.53 42.05
CA THR A 333 -14.81 8.03 40.88
C THR A 333 -15.58 7.64 39.62
N LYS A 334 -15.70 8.60 38.70
CA LYS A 334 -16.40 8.48 37.43
C LYS A 334 -15.84 7.30 36.62
N LYS A 335 -16.74 6.50 36.06
CA LYS A 335 -16.42 5.48 35.03
C LYS A 335 -15.51 6.09 33.96
N PRO A 336 -14.30 5.53 33.71
CA PRO A 336 -13.60 5.82 32.48
C PRO A 336 -14.38 5.15 31.34
N ILE A 337 -15.10 5.96 30.57
CA ILE A 337 -15.53 5.58 29.23
C ILE A 337 -14.25 5.57 28.39
N ASN A 338 -13.61 4.42 28.37
CA ASN A 338 -12.79 3.90 27.28
C ASN A 338 -12.27 2.55 27.77
N LYS A 339 -13.12 1.52 27.63
CA LYS A 339 -12.59 0.18 27.37
C LYS A 339 -11.86 0.32 26.04
N GLU A 340 -10.54 0.50 26.09
CA GLU A 340 -9.66 -0.02 25.04
C GLU A 340 -9.97 -1.51 24.97
N THR A 341 -10.97 -1.81 24.16
CA THR A 341 -11.35 -3.15 23.80
C THR A 341 -10.13 -3.65 23.06
N ALA A 342 -9.45 -4.67 23.58
CA ALA A 342 -8.45 -5.40 22.82
C ALA A 342 -9.07 -5.71 21.45
N VAL A 343 -8.59 -4.99 20.44
CA VAL A 343 -9.14 -5.00 19.09
C VAL A 343 -8.75 -6.34 18.48
N VAL A 344 -9.53 -7.39 18.74
CA VAL A 344 -9.59 -8.51 17.81
C VAL A 344 -10.42 -7.99 16.63
N ARG A 345 -9.69 -7.44 15.66
CA ARG A 345 -10.18 -7.10 14.32
C ARG A 345 -10.96 -8.28 13.75
N ARG A 346 -12.00 -7.96 12.98
CA ARG A 346 -12.86 -8.86 12.19
C ARG A 346 -12.03 -10.04 11.66
N GLY A 347 -12.35 -11.26 12.10
CA GLY A 347 -11.43 -12.40 12.06
C GLY A 347 -11.01 -12.82 10.64
N SER A 348 -9.71 -12.71 10.36
CA SER A 348 -9.08 -13.46 9.26
C SER A 348 -9.20 -14.97 9.54
N ILE A 349 -9.21 -15.79 8.48
CA ILE A 349 -9.21 -17.25 8.66
C ILE A 349 -7.75 -17.70 8.62
N THR A 350 -7.25 -18.21 9.75
CA THR A 350 -5.86 -18.66 9.87
C THR A 350 -5.81 -20.18 9.88
N THR A 351 -5.07 -20.76 8.94
CA THR A 351 -4.86 -22.20 8.82
C THR A 351 -3.37 -22.52 8.80
N ILE A 352 -2.99 -23.67 9.32
CA ILE A 352 -1.62 -24.19 9.28
C ILE A 352 -1.61 -25.50 8.50
N VAL A 353 -0.52 -25.74 7.79
CA VAL A 353 -0.30 -26.99 7.06
C VAL A 353 0.78 -27.77 7.79
N ILE A 354 0.45 -28.99 8.20
CA ILE A 354 1.39 -29.91 8.85
C ILE A 354 2.02 -30.79 7.78
N GLU A 355 3.34 -30.97 7.86
CA GLU A 355 4.12 -31.85 7.00
C GLU A 355 3.67 -33.33 7.06
N ASP A 356 4.14 -34.15 6.11
CA ASP A 356 3.85 -35.57 6.09
C ASP A 356 4.41 -36.26 7.35
N SER A 357 3.49 -36.79 8.16
CA SER A 357 3.78 -37.46 9.42
C SER A 357 3.60 -38.99 9.33
N LYS A 358 3.37 -39.57 8.15
CA LYS A 358 3.04 -41.01 7.97
C LYS A 358 4.06 -41.98 8.59
N ASN A 359 5.33 -41.56 8.62
CA ASN A 359 6.45 -42.36 9.15
C ASN A 359 6.69 -42.11 10.64
N GLN A 360 5.96 -41.20 11.27
CA GLN A 360 6.10 -40.94 12.70
C GLN A 360 5.40 -42.03 13.52
N PRO A 361 5.92 -42.31 14.73
CA PRO A 361 5.24 -43.22 15.64
C PRO A 361 3.82 -42.71 15.95
N PRO A 362 2.84 -43.61 16.12
CA PRO A 362 1.52 -43.24 16.59
C PRO A 362 1.59 -42.32 17.80
N TYR A 363 0.77 -41.26 17.80
CA TYR A 363 0.67 -40.28 18.88
C TYR A 363 1.88 -39.36 19.08
N SER A 364 2.75 -39.20 18.07
CA SER A 364 3.80 -38.17 18.06
C SER A 364 3.24 -36.77 18.31
N LEU A 365 2.09 -36.46 17.70
CA LEU A 365 1.25 -35.31 17.98
C LEU A 365 -0.05 -35.78 18.67
N PRO A 366 -0.32 -35.37 19.92
CA PRO A 366 -1.54 -35.77 20.61
C PRO A 366 -2.79 -35.29 19.87
N GLY A 367 -3.70 -36.23 19.57
CA GLY A 367 -4.96 -35.94 18.89
C GLY A 367 -4.88 -35.81 17.36
N ILE A 368 -3.70 -35.94 16.76
CA ILE A 368 -3.51 -35.99 15.30
C ILE A 368 -3.08 -37.40 14.91
N THR A 369 -3.79 -37.99 13.95
CA THR A 369 -3.41 -39.31 13.42
C THR A 369 -2.26 -39.13 12.43
N PRO A 370 -1.15 -39.88 12.55
CA PRO A 370 -0.08 -39.84 11.56
C PRO A 370 -0.63 -40.10 10.16
N GLY A 371 -0.23 -39.26 9.23
CA GLY A 371 -0.70 -39.33 7.85
C GLY A 371 0.00 -38.31 6.98
N HIS A 372 -0.39 -38.26 5.72
CA HIS A 372 0.11 -37.27 4.79
C HIS A 372 -0.27 -35.83 5.21
N GLU A 373 0.33 -34.86 4.52
CA GLU A 373 0.09 -33.42 4.69
C GLU A 373 -1.40 -33.07 4.89
N MET A 374 -1.66 -32.23 5.90
CA MET A 374 -3.01 -31.88 6.33
C MET A 374 -3.13 -30.40 6.75
N ASP A 375 -4.28 -29.82 6.43
CA ASP A 375 -4.64 -28.45 6.80
C ASP A 375 -5.44 -28.44 8.12
N LEU A 376 -5.07 -27.57 9.04
CA LEU A 376 -5.79 -27.35 10.29
C LEU A 376 -6.13 -25.87 10.49
N LEU A 377 -7.34 -25.59 10.94
CA LEU A 377 -7.83 -24.27 11.32
C LEU A 377 -7.37 -23.90 12.73
N ILE A 378 -6.83 -22.70 12.91
CA ILE A 378 -6.56 -22.11 14.22
C ILE A 378 -7.68 -21.12 14.54
N THR A 379 -8.40 -21.35 15.63
CA THR A 379 -9.51 -20.49 16.06
C THR A 379 -9.17 -19.59 17.24
N MET A 380 -8.18 -20.00 18.05
CA MET A 380 -7.76 -19.26 19.24
C MET A 380 -6.32 -19.62 19.62
N ALA A 381 -5.59 -18.68 20.21
CA ALA A 381 -4.29 -18.91 20.85
C ALA A 381 -4.37 -18.60 22.35
N ARG A 382 -3.51 -19.18 23.18
CA ARG A 382 -3.38 -18.82 24.60
C ARG A 382 -1.99 -19.08 25.15
N ASP A 383 -1.53 -18.21 26.03
CA ASP A 383 -0.32 -18.39 26.84
C ASP A 383 -0.64 -18.54 28.34
N VAL A 384 -1.91 -18.40 28.73
CA VAL A 384 -2.39 -18.61 30.11
C VAL A 384 -3.28 -19.86 30.22
N PRO A 385 -3.43 -20.46 31.42
CA PRO A 385 -4.33 -21.58 31.64
C PRO A 385 -5.81 -21.16 31.53
N LEU A 386 -6.67 -22.08 31.06
CA LEU A 386 -8.11 -21.82 30.88
C LEU A 386 -8.83 -21.48 32.21
N LYS A 387 -8.35 -22.03 33.33
CA LYS A 387 -8.85 -21.71 34.66
C LYS A 387 -7.89 -20.73 35.32
N LYS A 388 -8.41 -19.57 35.75
CA LYS A 388 -7.66 -18.59 36.53
C LYS A 388 -7.10 -19.27 37.79
N PRO A 389 -5.78 -19.23 38.01
CA PRO A 389 -5.19 -19.73 39.24
C PRO A 389 -5.70 -18.91 40.44
N LEU A 390 -5.68 -19.50 41.65
CA LEU A 390 -6.16 -18.82 42.85
C LEU A 390 -5.31 -17.57 43.12
N PRO A 391 -5.90 -16.41 43.43
CA PRO A 391 -5.13 -15.22 43.78
C PRO A 391 -4.31 -15.50 45.06
N GLU A 392 -3.09 -14.98 45.11
CA GLU A 392 -2.32 -14.96 46.36
C GLU A 392 -3.15 -14.27 47.45
N PRO A 393 -3.15 -14.76 48.70
CA PRO A 393 -3.87 -14.10 49.78
C PRO A 393 -3.36 -12.66 49.94
N GLU A 394 -4.26 -11.69 50.05
CA GLU A 394 -3.86 -10.28 50.27
C GLU A 394 -3.09 -10.15 51.58
N VAL A 395 -1.77 -9.93 51.47
CA VAL A 395 -0.89 -9.70 52.61
C VAL A 395 -0.54 -8.21 52.68
N ALA A 396 -0.77 -7.60 53.83
CA ALA A 396 -0.43 -6.18 54.06
C ALA A 396 1.00 -5.85 53.59
N LEU A 397 1.19 -4.71 52.93
CA LEU A 397 2.43 -4.28 52.26
C LEU A 397 3.71 -4.47 53.12
N TRP A 398 3.65 -4.24 54.42
CA TRP A 398 4.81 -4.43 55.30
C TRP A 398 5.24 -5.90 55.47
N LYS A 399 4.30 -6.85 55.37
CA LYS A 399 4.60 -8.30 55.39
C LYS A 399 5.19 -8.74 54.05
N HIS A 400 4.81 -8.09 52.96
CA HIS A 400 5.44 -8.28 51.64
C HIS A 400 6.95 -8.01 51.72
N TYR A 401 7.34 -6.81 52.13
CA TYR A 401 8.77 -6.45 52.21
C TYR A 401 9.55 -7.24 53.26
N ARG A 402 8.97 -7.48 54.44
CA ARG A 402 9.72 -8.07 55.55
C ARG A 402 9.76 -9.60 55.52
N TRP A 403 8.75 -10.26 54.96
CA TRP A 403 8.61 -11.72 55.03
C TRP A 403 8.66 -12.35 53.65
N ILE A 404 7.92 -11.83 52.66
CA ILE A 404 7.87 -12.40 51.31
C ILE A 404 9.18 -12.14 50.56
N ASP A 405 9.65 -10.88 50.49
CA ASP A 405 10.91 -10.56 49.81
C ASP A 405 12.12 -11.18 50.53
N TRP A 406 12.08 -11.24 51.86
CA TRP A 406 13.09 -11.93 52.64
C TRP A 406 13.12 -13.43 52.30
N ALA A 407 11.96 -14.09 52.28
CA ALA A 407 11.86 -15.51 51.94
C ALA A 407 12.25 -15.80 50.49
N ARG A 408 11.88 -14.92 49.53
CA ARG A 408 12.30 -15.02 48.11
C ARG A 408 13.81 -14.97 47.95
N ARG A 409 14.48 -14.00 48.60
CA ARG A 409 15.95 -13.87 48.54
C ARG A 409 16.69 -15.06 49.14
N HIS A 410 16.06 -15.81 50.03
CA HIS A 410 16.63 -16.99 50.67
C HIS A 410 16.12 -18.31 50.07
N GLY A 411 15.37 -18.26 48.96
CA GLY A 411 14.83 -19.45 48.28
C GLY A 411 13.77 -20.21 49.09
N LEU A 412 13.21 -19.60 50.14
CA LEU A 412 12.18 -20.18 51.01
C LEU A 412 10.75 -19.93 50.51
N TYR A 413 10.60 -19.04 49.53
CA TYR A 413 9.34 -18.68 48.91
C TYR A 413 9.59 -18.40 47.44
N GLU A 414 9.08 -19.25 46.55
CA GLU A 414 9.14 -19.04 45.11
C GLU A 414 8.00 -18.10 44.71
N ALA A 415 8.26 -17.10 43.87
CA ALA A 415 7.20 -16.22 43.39
C ALA A 415 6.16 -17.04 42.60
N TYR A 416 4.88 -16.75 42.79
CA TYR A 416 3.81 -17.43 42.08
C TYR A 416 3.85 -17.11 40.59
N ASP A 417 4.61 -17.89 39.82
CA ASP A 417 4.65 -17.76 38.37
C ASP A 417 3.55 -18.61 37.74
N CYS A 418 2.54 -17.94 37.19
CA CYS A 418 1.54 -18.58 36.36
C CYS A 418 2.24 -19.23 35.15
N PRO A 419 2.10 -20.55 34.93
CA PRO A 419 2.78 -21.25 33.85
C PRO A 419 2.38 -20.68 32.49
N ARG A 420 3.29 -19.96 31.83
CA ARG A 420 3.06 -19.35 30.51
C ARG A 420 3.24 -20.33 29.35
N THR A 421 2.59 -21.48 29.42
CA THR A 421 2.69 -22.48 28.36
C THR A 421 1.76 -22.11 27.20
N ARG A 422 2.31 -22.11 25.99
CA ARG A 422 1.62 -21.72 24.76
C ARG A 422 0.80 -22.87 24.18
N PHE A 423 -0.46 -22.60 23.86
CA PHE A 423 -1.38 -23.54 23.22
C PHE A 423 -2.14 -22.89 22.08
N LEU A 424 -2.52 -23.72 21.10
CA LEU A 424 -3.35 -23.36 19.97
C LEU A 424 -4.64 -24.19 20.01
N LYS A 425 -5.78 -23.54 19.76
CA LYS A 425 -7.06 -24.21 19.55
C LYS A 425 -7.21 -24.55 18.07
N VAL A 426 -7.12 -25.83 17.75
CA VAL A 426 -6.95 -26.32 16.39
C VAL A 426 -8.04 -27.33 16.01
N THR A 427 -8.61 -27.20 14.82
CA THR A 427 -9.67 -28.07 14.30
C THR A 427 -9.38 -28.41 12.84
N GLY A 428 -9.60 -29.65 12.39
CA GLY A 428 -9.33 -30.02 10.99
C GLY A 428 -9.95 -31.36 10.62
N LEU A 429 -10.10 -31.63 9.31
CA LEU A 429 -10.82 -32.80 8.82
C LEU A 429 -10.19 -34.10 9.32
N LEU A 430 -8.86 -34.17 9.45
CA LEU A 430 -8.11 -35.38 9.86
C LEU A 430 -7.68 -35.39 11.33
N LYS A 431 -8.17 -34.43 12.14
CA LYS A 431 -7.91 -34.39 13.57
C LYS A 431 -8.80 -35.43 14.29
N SER A 432 -8.31 -36.66 14.43
CA SER A 432 -8.99 -37.77 15.11
C SER A 432 -8.22 -38.23 16.34
N SER A 433 -8.84 -38.16 17.52
CA SER A 433 -8.27 -38.67 18.77
C SER A 433 -8.71 -40.10 19.06
N TYR A 434 -7.94 -41.09 18.59
CA TYR A 434 -8.14 -42.50 18.98
C TYR A 434 -7.57 -42.84 20.37
N ALA A 435 -6.86 -41.90 21.01
CA ALA A 435 -6.29 -42.03 22.36
C ALA A 435 -6.64 -40.80 23.23
N PRO A 436 -7.93 -40.62 23.60
CA PRO A 436 -8.39 -39.44 24.34
C PRO A 436 -7.65 -39.21 25.67
N HIS A 437 -7.11 -40.26 26.28
CA HIS A 437 -6.31 -40.18 27.51
C HIS A 437 -5.01 -39.37 27.35
N LEU A 438 -4.43 -39.31 26.14
CA LEU A 438 -3.22 -38.51 25.88
C LEU A 438 -3.54 -37.01 25.77
N LEU A 439 -4.74 -36.68 25.30
CA LEU A 439 -5.24 -35.30 25.30
C LEU A 439 -5.57 -34.82 26.72
N ASP A 440 -6.00 -35.73 27.61
CA ASP A 440 -6.24 -35.40 29.01
C ASP A 440 -4.94 -35.02 29.75
N VAL A 441 -3.78 -35.61 29.39
CA VAL A 441 -2.47 -35.25 29.96
C VAL A 441 -2.03 -33.84 29.54
N GLN A 442 -2.35 -33.44 28.30
CA GLN A 442 -2.10 -32.08 27.80
C GLN A 442 -3.21 -31.08 28.13
N SER A 443 -4.32 -31.55 28.72
CA SER A 443 -5.46 -30.71 29.05
C SER A 443 -5.08 -29.70 30.14
N THR A 444 -5.69 -28.52 30.11
CA THR A 444 -5.49 -27.55 31.19
C THR A 444 -5.97 -28.05 32.54
N GLU A 445 -6.85 -29.05 32.58
CA GLU A 445 -7.32 -29.65 33.83
C GLU A 445 -6.22 -30.46 34.52
N SER A 446 -5.41 -31.24 33.81
CA SER A 446 -4.27 -31.96 34.43
C SER A 446 -3.23 -30.99 34.98
N ILE A 447 -2.93 -29.93 34.23
CA ILE A 447 -2.01 -28.85 34.65
C ILE A 447 -2.56 -28.17 35.90
N THR A 448 -3.79 -27.64 35.82
CA THR A 448 -4.43 -26.94 36.96
C THR A 448 -4.65 -27.87 38.16
N TYR A 449 -4.88 -29.17 37.94
CA TYR A 449 -5.03 -30.17 38.99
C TYR A 449 -3.69 -30.40 39.70
N GLY A 450 -2.58 -30.58 38.98
CA GLY A 450 -1.24 -30.62 39.57
C GLY A 450 -0.94 -29.37 40.41
N PHE A 451 -1.22 -28.18 39.88
CA PHE A 451 -1.08 -26.92 40.61
C PHE A 451 -1.96 -26.84 41.86
N ARG A 452 -3.23 -27.28 41.78
CA ARG A 452 -4.17 -27.28 42.92
C ARG A 452 -3.81 -28.33 43.95
N GLU A 453 -3.25 -29.47 43.56
CA GLU A 453 -2.82 -30.53 44.46
C GLU A 453 -1.57 -30.12 45.24
N GLU A 454 -0.61 -29.46 44.59
CA GLU A 454 0.55 -28.83 45.25
C GLU A 454 0.12 -27.74 46.23
N HIS A 455 -0.80 -26.84 45.82
CA HIS A 455 -1.34 -25.83 46.72
C HIS A 455 -2.14 -26.44 47.87
N GLY A 456 -2.93 -27.48 47.61
CA GLY A 456 -3.75 -28.17 48.60
C GLY A 456 -2.92 -28.86 49.69
N LYS A 457 -1.70 -29.30 49.38
CA LYS A 457 -0.74 -29.86 50.36
C LYS A 457 -0.21 -28.81 51.36
N THR A 458 -0.37 -27.52 51.08
CA THR A 458 0.12 -26.42 51.95
C THR A 458 -0.96 -25.78 52.82
N THR A 459 -2.24 -26.08 52.60
CA THR A 459 -3.36 -25.55 53.39
C THR A 459 -4.00 -26.62 54.29
N PRO A 460 -4.20 -26.37 55.60
CA PRO A 460 -4.78 -27.37 56.51
C PRO A 460 -6.26 -27.61 56.20
N ILE A 461 -6.63 -28.88 56.05
CA ILE A 461 -7.98 -29.37 55.72
C ILE A 461 -8.97 -28.99 56.84
N LYS A 462 -9.96 -28.15 56.53
CA LYS A 462 -11.18 -28.03 57.34
C LYS A 462 -12.21 -29.05 56.86
N LYS A 463 -12.50 -30.05 57.70
CA LYS A 463 -13.65 -30.96 57.56
C LYS A 463 -14.95 -30.18 57.73
N GLY A 464 -15.86 -30.28 56.77
CA GLY A 464 -17.24 -29.82 56.96
C GLY A 464 -18.19 -30.28 55.85
N GLY A 465 -19.21 -31.06 56.25
CA GLY A 465 -20.56 -31.07 55.67
C GLY A 465 -20.77 -31.86 54.38
N GLY A 466 -21.57 -32.93 54.45
CA GLY A 466 -21.92 -33.76 53.30
C GLY A 466 -23.21 -33.37 52.57
N LYS A 467 -23.41 -34.11 51.45
CA LYS A 467 -24.63 -34.36 50.67
C LYS A 467 -25.24 -33.17 49.90
N ASP A 468 -25.21 -33.25 48.57
CA ASP A 468 -26.33 -33.80 47.80
C ASP A 468 -25.91 -34.12 46.36
N VAL A 469 -26.07 -35.39 45.95
CA VAL A 469 -25.88 -35.87 44.58
C VAL A 469 -27.26 -36.22 44.04
N ILE A 470 -27.86 -35.31 43.28
CA ILE A 470 -28.90 -35.64 42.31
C ILE A 470 -28.30 -35.32 40.94
N ARG A 471 -27.72 -36.34 40.30
CA ARG A 471 -27.30 -36.29 38.90
C ARG A 471 -28.55 -36.32 38.02
N SER A 472 -28.92 -35.18 37.46
CA SER A 472 -29.82 -35.12 36.31
C SER A 472 -29.07 -35.58 35.06
N ASN A 473 -29.71 -36.43 34.25
CA ASN A 473 -29.17 -36.96 32.98
C ASN A 473 -28.87 -35.87 31.93
N THR A 474 -29.26 -34.61 32.17
CA THR A 474 -28.89 -33.45 31.34
C THR A 474 -27.46 -32.97 31.57
N GLY A 475 -26.83 -33.31 32.69
CA GLY A 475 -25.43 -32.96 32.97
C GLY A 475 -24.40 -33.74 32.14
N ILE A 476 -24.77 -34.93 31.64
CA ILE A 476 -23.85 -35.79 30.87
C ILE A 476 -23.51 -35.15 29.51
N SER A 477 -24.51 -34.57 28.84
CA SER A 477 -24.35 -33.89 27.54
C SER A 477 -23.43 -32.66 27.63
N VAL A 478 -23.62 -31.83 28.66
CA VAL A 478 -22.81 -30.60 28.84
C VAL A 478 -21.38 -30.95 29.24
N THR A 479 -21.19 -31.98 30.07
CA THR A 479 -19.85 -32.44 30.48
C THR A 479 -19.07 -33.06 29.32
N GLN A 480 -19.76 -33.74 28.38
CA GLN A 480 -19.15 -34.30 27.19
C GLN A 480 -18.66 -33.20 26.24
N GLN A 481 -19.48 -32.18 26.00
CA GLN A 481 -19.16 -31.08 25.09
C GLN A 481 -17.99 -30.23 25.60
N VAL A 482 -17.93 -29.95 26.91
CA VAL A 482 -16.77 -29.28 27.52
C VAL A 482 -15.48 -30.10 27.38
N LYS A 483 -15.57 -31.43 27.50
CA LYS A 483 -14.41 -32.31 27.27
C LYS A 483 -13.95 -32.32 25.82
N ASP A 484 -14.88 -32.25 24.86
CA ASP A 484 -14.54 -32.21 23.44
C ASP A 484 -13.93 -30.84 23.05
N ASP A 485 -14.39 -29.73 23.63
CA ASP A 485 -13.76 -28.41 23.46
C ASP A 485 -12.33 -28.36 24.03
N MET A 486 -12.06 -29.07 25.13
CA MET A 486 -10.72 -29.17 25.71
C MET A 486 -9.75 -29.95 24.82
N ARG A 487 -10.24 -30.91 24.03
CA ARG A 487 -9.45 -31.70 23.05
C ARG A 487 -9.07 -30.90 21.81
N GLU A 488 -9.65 -29.72 21.62
CA GLU A 488 -9.28 -28.82 20.53
C GLU A 488 -7.94 -28.11 20.80
N TRP A 489 -7.52 -27.98 22.06
CA TRP A 489 -6.27 -27.33 22.45
C TRP A 489 -5.06 -28.26 22.32
N MET A 490 -4.01 -27.80 21.65
CA MET A 490 -2.74 -28.51 21.47
C MET A 490 -1.57 -27.61 21.84
N GLN A 491 -0.50 -28.19 22.38
CA GLN A 491 0.67 -27.46 22.81
C GLN A 491 1.48 -26.96 21.61
N TYR A 492 1.80 -25.65 21.60
CA TYR A 492 2.50 -25.02 20.47
C TYR A 492 3.89 -25.62 20.23
N SER A 493 4.62 -25.93 21.31
CA SER A 493 5.99 -26.48 21.23
C SER A 493 6.06 -27.84 20.53
N SER A 494 5.00 -28.64 20.59
CA SER A 494 4.93 -29.93 19.89
C SER A 494 4.63 -29.76 18.41
N MET A 495 3.87 -28.72 18.04
CA MET A 495 3.43 -28.50 16.65
C MET A 495 4.45 -27.75 15.81
N LYS A 496 5.19 -26.80 16.41
CA LYS A 496 6.06 -25.86 15.68
C LYS A 496 7.08 -26.55 14.76
N GLU A 497 7.52 -27.76 15.09
CA GLU A 497 8.54 -28.50 14.33
C GLU A 497 7.97 -29.19 13.08
N LEU A 498 6.64 -29.28 12.96
CA LEU A 498 5.95 -29.97 11.87
C LEU A 498 5.08 -29.01 11.03
N ILE A 499 5.09 -27.71 11.34
CA ILE A 499 4.37 -26.71 10.56
C ILE A 499 5.20 -26.36 9.33
N LYS A 500 4.66 -26.69 8.15
CA LYS A 500 5.25 -26.39 6.83
C LYS A 500 5.09 -24.91 6.46
N ASN A 501 3.87 -24.39 6.61
CA ASN A 501 3.51 -23.00 6.38
C ASN A 501 2.21 -22.63 7.11
N ILE A 502 1.96 -21.33 7.19
CA ILE A 502 0.73 -20.74 7.72
C ILE A 502 0.05 -19.93 6.62
N ASN A 503 -1.25 -20.15 6.44
CA ASN A 503 -2.09 -19.51 5.45
C ASN A 503 -3.11 -18.62 6.17
N VAL A 504 -3.13 -17.34 5.81
CA VAL A 504 -4.08 -16.36 6.36
C VAL A 504 -4.96 -15.84 5.24
N LEU A 505 -6.28 -16.01 5.37
CA LEU A 505 -7.25 -15.50 4.43
C LEU A 505 -7.76 -14.12 4.85
N TYR A 506 -7.55 -13.16 3.96
CA TYR A 506 -7.99 -11.78 4.06
C TYR A 506 -9.16 -11.50 3.11
N HIS A 507 -10.35 -11.30 3.68
CA HIS A 507 -11.56 -10.84 3.01
C HIS A 507 -11.45 -9.33 2.66
N PRO A 508 -11.62 -8.93 1.38
CA PRO A 508 -11.64 -7.53 0.96
C PRO A 508 -12.57 -6.62 1.78
N SER A 509 -13.73 -7.11 2.23
CA SER A 509 -14.69 -6.37 3.06
C SER A 509 -14.18 -6.00 4.46
N MET A 510 -13.06 -6.57 4.91
CA MET A 510 -12.42 -6.21 6.17
C MET A 510 -11.64 -4.89 6.07
N TYR A 511 -11.30 -4.46 4.86
CA TYR A 511 -10.46 -3.28 4.62
C TYR A 511 -11.30 -2.09 4.18
N GLN A 512 -10.87 -0.90 4.60
CA GLN A 512 -11.47 0.35 4.15
C GLN A 512 -11.11 0.64 2.69
N SER A 513 -9.93 0.22 2.26
CA SER A 513 -9.41 0.48 0.92
C SER A 513 -9.05 -0.82 0.22
N THR A 514 -9.64 -1.00 -0.96
CA THR A 514 -9.33 -2.11 -1.86
C THR A 514 -9.12 -1.56 -3.27
N SER A 515 -8.25 -2.19 -4.06
CA SER A 515 -8.01 -1.82 -5.47
C SER A 515 -7.72 -3.07 -6.29
N ALA A 516 -8.03 -3.02 -7.59
CA ALA A 516 -7.82 -4.13 -8.50
C ALA A 516 -7.36 -3.63 -9.87
N GLY A 517 -6.60 -4.46 -10.57
CA GLY A 517 -6.21 -4.23 -11.96
C GLY A 517 -6.19 -5.54 -12.73
N SER A 518 -6.57 -5.53 -14.00
CA SER A 518 -6.59 -6.76 -14.80
C SER A 518 -6.39 -6.52 -16.28
N ASN A 519 -6.09 -7.62 -16.99
CA ASN A 519 -6.03 -7.66 -18.43
C ASN A 519 -6.60 -9.01 -18.94
N PRO A 520 -7.70 -9.01 -19.71
CA PRO A 520 -8.55 -7.87 -20.05
C PRO A 520 -9.29 -7.33 -18.82
N PRO A 521 -9.73 -6.05 -18.84
CA PRO A 521 -10.44 -5.45 -17.72
C PRO A 521 -11.71 -6.23 -17.37
N ILE A 522 -11.86 -6.52 -16.09
CA ILE A 522 -13.04 -7.13 -15.51
C ILE A 522 -14.05 -6.02 -15.22
N ARG A 523 -15.28 -6.22 -15.66
CA ARG A 523 -16.34 -5.24 -15.44
C ARG A 523 -16.85 -5.35 -14.01
N ILE A 524 -16.25 -4.64 -13.06
CA ILE A 524 -16.82 -4.50 -11.71
C ILE A 524 -18.10 -3.64 -11.84
N THR A 525 -19.25 -4.24 -11.55
CA THR A 525 -20.55 -3.54 -11.53
C THR A 525 -20.60 -2.49 -10.43
N LYS A 526 -21.41 -1.44 -10.64
CA LYS A 526 -21.48 -0.19 -9.86
C LYS A 526 -21.91 -0.39 -8.39
N GLY A 527 -21.07 -1.01 -7.58
CA GLY A 527 -21.24 -1.11 -6.13
C GLY A 527 -21.18 0.25 -5.41
N THR A 528 -21.63 0.25 -4.15
CA THR A 528 -21.54 1.37 -3.20
C THR A 528 -20.15 2.00 -3.15
N ALA A 529 -20.08 3.28 -2.74
CA ALA A 529 -18.96 4.22 -2.89
C ALA A 529 -17.55 3.80 -2.41
N ASN A 530 -17.37 2.61 -1.83
CA ASN A 530 -16.13 2.14 -1.20
C ASN A 530 -15.55 0.83 -1.80
N ARG A 531 -15.85 0.45 -3.05
CA ARG A 531 -15.20 -0.71 -3.70
C ARG A 531 -14.38 -0.34 -4.92
N SER A 532 -13.24 -1.02 -5.04
CA SER A 532 -12.26 -1.00 -6.13
C SER A 532 -12.91 -0.94 -7.51
N LEU A 533 -12.62 0.12 -8.27
CA LEU A 533 -12.80 0.10 -9.72
C LEU A 533 -11.66 -0.75 -10.28
N ASP A 534 -11.98 -1.80 -11.02
CA ASP A 534 -10.94 -2.57 -11.72
C ASP A 534 -10.36 -1.70 -12.83
N ILE A 535 -9.09 -1.37 -12.71
CA ILE A 535 -8.40 -0.48 -13.62
C ILE A 535 -7.82 -1.32 -14.75
N GLN A 536 -8.15 -0.94 -15.98
CA GLN A 536 -7.54 -1.54 -17.15
C GLN A 536 -6.02 -1.33 -17.11
N ALA A 537 -5.27 -2.42 -17.08
CA ALA A 537 -3.83 -2.35 -17.11
C ALA A 537 -3.33 -1.82 -18.46
N PRO A 538 -2.44 -0.80 -18.48
CA PRO A 538 -1.87 -0.31 -19.72
C PRO A 538 -0.92 -1.36 -20.34
N LYS A 539 -0.95 -1.51 -21.67
CA LYS A 539 -0.14 -2.51 -22.38
C LYS A 539 1.38 -2.23 -22.33
N SER A 540 1.78 -0.97 -22.18
CA SER A 540 3.18 -0.54 -22.33
C SER A 540 3.62 0.46 -21.24
N ALA A 541 2.87 0.54 -20.14
CA ALA A 541 3.18 1.43 -19.02
C ALA A 541 2.84 0.71 -17.70
N PRO A 542 3.43 1.14 -16.57
CA PRO A 542 3.05 0.59 -15.27
C PRO A 542 1.72 1.18 -14.81
N LEU A 543 1.06 0.49 -13.89
CA LEU A 543 0.05 1.08 -13.03
C LEU A 543 0.75 1.89 -11.92
N TYR A 544 0.15 2.99 -11.50
CA TYR A 544 0.67 3.80 -10.41
C TYR A 544 -0.20 3.60 -9.18
N LEU A 545 0.46 3.44 -8.03
CA LEU A 545 -0.18 3.25 -6.75
C LEU A 545 0.24 4.36 -5.80
N GLN A 546 -0.72 5.04 -5.20
CA GLN A 546 -0.54 5.85 -4.00
C GLN A 546 -1.05 5.07 -2.78
N ILE A 547 -0.25 5.10 -1.73
CA ILE A 547 -0.60 4.58 -0.40
C ILE A 547 -0.37 5.70 0.60
N ASP A 548 -1.38 6.05 1.38
CA ASP A 548 -1.21 7.01 2.46
C ASP A 548 -1.90 6.60 3.76
N GLY A 549 -1.24 6.90 4.87
CA GLY A 549 -1.77 6.68 6.21
C GLY A 549 -0.87 7.29 7.29
N PRO A 550 -1.46 7.64 8.44
CA PRO A 550 -0.74 8.24 9.58
C PRO A 550 0.11 7.24 10.36
N ASP A 551 -0.17 5.93 10.20
CA ASP A 551 0.51 4.84 10.87
C ASP A 551 1.29 3.99 9.85
N GLU A 552 1.94 2.92 10.31
CA GLU A 552 2.61 1.96 9.43
C GLU A 552 1.61 1.38 8.41
N ASN A 553 1.92 1.55 7.12
CA ASN A 553 1.03 1.15 6.04
C ASN A 553 1.37 -0.28 5.60
N VAL A 554 0.44 -1.21 5.81
CA VAL A 554 0.57 -2.61 5.36
C VAL A 554 -0.22 -2.81 4.08
N LEU A 555 0.48 -3.16 3.00
CA LEU A 555 -0.08 -3.46 1.70
C LEU A 555 0.01 -4.95 1.42
N ARG A 556 -1.11 -5.56 1.01
CA ARG A 556 -1.14 -6.94 0.54
C ARG A 556 -1.50 -6.96 -0.93
N ILE A 557 -0.73 -7.72 -1.70
CA ILE A 557 -0.87 -7.82 -3.15
C ILE A 557 -1.04 -9.28 -3.51
N SER A 558 -1.99 -9.62 -4.37
CA SER A 558 -2.05 -10.94 -5.01
C SER A 558 -2.10 -10.82 -6.53
N LEU A 559 -1.41 -11.70 -7.23
CA LEU A 559 -1.46 -11.84 -8.67
C LEU A 559 -2.05 -13.21 -9.03
N ASN A 560 -3.00 -13.22 -9.97
CA ASN A 560 -3.59 -14.43 -10.52
C ASN A 560 -3.47 -14.41 -12.05
N MET A 561 -3.00 -15.50 -12.66
CA MET A 561 -2.83 -15.68 -14.10
C MET A 561 -3.67 -16.86 -14.61
N LEU A 562 -4.20 -16.75 -15.82
CA LEU A 562 -4.83 -17.87 -16.51
C LEU A 562 -3.77 -18.94 -16.80
N HIS A 563 -3.84 -20.05 -16.08
CA HIS A 563 -2.87 -21.12 -16.23
C HIS A 563 -3.00 -21.75 -17.63
N PRO A 564 -1.92 -21.85 -18.44
CA PRO A 564 -1.97 -22.35 -19.82
C PRO A 564 -2.63 -23.73 -19.96
N ARG A 565 -2.40 -24.63 -19.00
CA ARG A 565 -3.03 -25.96 -18.95
C ARG A 565 -4.56 -25.94 -18.90
N VAL A 566 -5.18 -24.88 -18.36
CA VAL A 566 -6.65 -24.73 -18.38
C VAL A 566 -7.15 -24.70 -19.84
N LEU A 567 -6.44 -23.98 -20.70
CA LEU A 567 -6.76 -23.89 -22.14
C LEU A 567 -6.39 -25.16 -22.88
N PHE A 568 -5.23 -25.75 -22.59
CA PHE A 568 -4.80 -27.02 -23.16
C PHE A 568 -5.81 -28.14 -22.90
N ASN A 569 -6.26 -28.28 -21.64
CA ASN A 569 -7.28 -29.26 -21.24
C ASN A 569 -8.66 -28.97 -21.86
N SER A 570 -8.89 -27.73 -22.30
CA SER A 570 -10.10 -27.32 -23.05
C SER A 570 -9.97 -27.54 -24.57
N GLY A 571 -8.90 -28.18 -25.05
CA GLY A 571 -8.70 -28.46 -26.47
C GLY A 571 -8.16 -27.28 -27.30
N VAL A 572 -7.72 -26.20 -26.64
CA VAL A 572 -7.08 -25.06 -27.32
C VAL A 572 -5.59 -25.37 -27.54
N PRO A 573 -5.04 -25.21 -28.75
CA PRO A 573 -3.64 -25.50 -29.03
C PRO A 573 -2.73 -24.42 -28.42
N ILE A 574 -2.46 -24.55 -27.11
CA ILE A 574 -1.52 -23.70 -26.39
C ILE A 574 -0.38 -24.56 -25.85
N VAL A 575 0.84 -24.05 -25.92
CA VAL A 575 2.04 -24.77 -25.46
C VAL A 575 2.26 -24.46 -23.98
N ASP A 576 2.51 -25.48 -23.15
CA ASP A 576 2.72 -25.32 -21.70
C ASP A 576 4.08 -24.67 -21.33
N HIS A 577 4.88 -24.22 -22.31
CA HIS A 577 6.13 -23.48 -22.10
C HIS A 577 5.92 -21.96 -21.94
N ILE A 578 4.69 -21.52 -21.71
CA ILE A 578 4.40 -20.10 -21.43
C ILE A 578 5.03 -19.71 -20.09
N GLU A 579 5.79 -18.63 -20.13
CA GLU A 579 6.45 -18.04 -18.97
C GLU A 579 5.43 -17.64 -17.88
N PRO A 580 5.81 -17.69 -16.60
CA PRO A 580 4.98 -17.18 -15.50
C PRO A 580 4.59 -15.70 -15.69
N ALA A 581 3.55 -15.28 -14.99
CA ALA A 581 3.29 -13.86 -14.79
C ALA A 581 4.29 -13.30 -13.76
N TYR A 582 4.74 -12.08 -14.01
CA TYR A 582 5.63 -11.34 -13.13
C TYR A 582 4.95 -10.06 -12.68
N LEU A 583 4.97 -9.78 -11.38
CA LEU A 583 4.62 -8.47 -10.83
C LEU A 583 5.82 -7.89 -10.10
N ILE A 584 6.19 -6.65 -10.44
CA ILE A 584 7.21 -5.88 -9.75
C ILE A 584 6.57 -4.64 -9.16
N LEU A 585 6.61 -4.52 -7.83
CA LEU A 585 6.28 -3.29 -7.13
C LEU A 585 7.57 -2.50 -6.91
N GLU A 586 7.66 -1.35 -7.53
CA GLU A 586 8.80 -0.47 -7.45
C GLU A 586 8.47 0.78 -6.64
N ARG A 587 9.32 1.14 -5.66
CA ARG A 587 9.16 2.41 -4.94
C ARG A 587 9.52 3.56 -5.88
N PHE A 588 8.68 4.58 -5.93
CA PHE A 588 8.78 5.67 -6.89
C PHE A 588 8.69 7.04 -6.21
N GLU A 589 9.54 7.99 -6.63
CA GLU A 589 9.53 9.38 -6.18
C GLU A 589 9.58 10.30 -7.41
N TRP A 590 8.66 11.27 -7.49
CA TRP A 590 8.40 12.03 -8.73
C TRP A 590 9.60 12.79 -9.30
N PHE A 591 10.48 13.30 -8.44
CA PHE A 591 11.58 14.22 -8.82
C PHE A 591 12.96 13.72 -8.38
N LYS A 592 13.06 12.43 -8.04
CA LYS A 592 14.32 11.81 -7.67
C LYS A 592 14.72 10.86 -8.77
N ASP A 593 15.81 11.20 -9.46
CA ASP A 593 16.36 10.35 -10.49
C ASP A 593 17.01 9.14 -9.82
N CYS A 594 16.50 7.95 -10.11
CA CYS A 594 17.08 6.67 -9.69
C CYS A 594 17.72 6.01 -10.90
N GLU A 595 19.03 5.81 -10.85
CA GLU A 595 19.77 5.10 -11.92
C GLU A 595 19.29 3.65 -12.08
N VAL A 596 18.90 3.02 -10.96
CA VAL A 596 18.39 1.65 -10.91
C VAL A 596 17.03 1.62 -10.18
N PRO A 597 15.98 1.05 -10.78
CA PRO A 597 14.69 0.90 -10.12
C PRO A 597 14.81 -0.02 -8.89
N MET A 598 14.31 0.45 -7.73
CA MET A 598 14.34 -0.32 -6.49
C MET A 598 13.03 -1.11 -6.33
N ALA A 599 13.07 -2.40 -6.63
CA ALA A 599 11.97 -3.31 -6.37
C ALA A 599 11.75 -3.46 -4.85
N LYS A 600 10.53 -3.15 -4.40
CA LYS A 600 10.07 -3.33 -3.03
C LYS A 600 9.38 -4.69 -2.83
N ALA A 601 8.78 -5.22 -3.90
CA ALA A 601 8.16 -6.54 -3.93
C ALA A 601 8.22 -7.15 -5.32
N PHE A 602 8.19 -8.48 -5.36
CA PHE A 602 8.18 -9.28 -6.58
C PHE A 602 7.26 -10.48 -6.39
N ILE A 603 6.46 -10.78 -7.40
CA ILE A 603 5.64 -12.01 -7.48
C ILE A 603 5.95 -12.69 -8.81
N GLN A 604 6.14 -14.00 -8.78
CA GLN A 604 6.27 -14.85 -9.95
C GLN A 604 5.31 -16.02 -9.80
N THR A 605 4.34 -16.15 -10.70
CA THR A 605 3.34 -17.23 -10.59
C THR A 605 2.74 -17.61 -11.94
N ARG A 606 2.41 -18.89 -12.15
CA ARG A 606 1.60 -19.36 -13.29
C ARG A 606 0.12 -19.54 -12.93
N GLY A 607 -0.23 -19.43 -11.65
CA GLY A 607 -1.59 -19.56 -11.13
C GLY A 607 -1.94 -18.41 -10.20
N TYR A 608 -1.64 -18.56 -8.92
CA TYR A 608 -1.95 -17.60 -7.86
C TYR A 608 -0.77 -17.48 -6.89
N ASP A 609 -0.39 -16.25 -6.55
CA ASP A 609 0.56 -15.97 -5.47
C ASP A 609 0.30 -14.58 -4.87
N SER A 610 0.82 -14.33 -3.65
CA SER A 610 0.60 -13.09 -2.91
C SER A 610 1.78 -12.70 -2.02
N VAL A 611 1.87 -11.40 -1.72
CA VAL A 611 2.95 -10.81 -0.90
C VAL A 611 2.43 -9.70 0.01
N GLU A 612 2.95 -9.63 1.23
CA GLU A 612 2.72 -8.53 2.18
C GLU A 612 3.94 -7.61 2.23
N ILE A 613 3.69 -6.30 2.18
CA ILE A 613 4.71 -5.26 2.21
C ILE A 613 4.36 -4.21 3.26
N LYS A 614 5.36 -3.74 4.00
CA LYS A 614 5.22 -2.65 4.96
C LYS A 614 5.91 -1.38 4.47
N PHE A 615 5.24 -0.25 4.64
CA PHE A 615 5.76 1.09 4.42
C PHE A 615 5.68 1.90 5.72
N PRO A 616 6.66 2.76 5.99
CA PRO A 616 6.60 3.64 7.14
C PRO A 616 5.39 4.61 7.04
N PRO A 617 5.01 5.26 8.14
CA PRO A 617 3.98 6.30 8.12
C PRO A 617 4.24 7.38 7.06
N GLY A 618 3.16 7.88 6.45
CA GLY A 618 3.20 8.90 5.40
C GLY A 618 2.63 8.45 4.05
N ARG A 619 2.83 9.28 3.03
CA ARG A 619 2.39 9.05 1.65
C ARG A 619 3.53 8.47 0.81
N HIS A 620 3.26 7.36 0.14
CA HIS A 620 4.21 6.64 -0.72
C HIS A 620 3.62 6.47 -2.11
N PHE A 621 4.49 6.56 -3.12
CA PHE A 621 4.13 6.26 -4.51
C PHE A 621 4.91 5.03 -4.98
N CYS A 622 4.23 4.17 -5.71
CA CYS A 622 4.81 2.97 -6.29
C CYS A 622 4.40 2.82 -7.76
N ARG A 623 5.24 2.16 -8.54
CA ARG A 623 4.91 1.66 -9.88
C ARG A 623 4.70 0.15 -9.80
N ILE A 624 3.59 -0.33 -10.35
CA ILE A 624 3.31 -1.75 -10.48
C ILE A 624 3.47 -2.13 -11.93
N TRP A 625 4.50 -2.93 -12.20
CA TRP A 625 4.72 -3.55 -13.50
C TRP A 625 4.14 -4.95 -13.45
N VAL A 626 3.25 -5.28 -14.40
CA VAL A 626 2.73 -6.64 -14.55
C VAL A 626 3.03 -7.11 -15.96
N HIS A 627 3.76 -8.22 -16.08
CA HIS A 627 4.06 -8.88 -17.34
C HIS A 627 3.41 -10.25 -17.35
N SER A 628 2.57 -10.53 -18.36
CA SER A 628 2.05 -11.86 -18.62
C SER A 628 1.59 -11.96 -20.07
N ARG A 629 1.80 -13.13 -20.68
CA ARG A 629 1.24 -13.46 -22.00
C ARG A 629 -0.20 -13.97 -21.93
N MET A 630 -0.67 -14.27 -20.72
CA MET A 630 -2.01 -14.77 -20.44
C MET A 630 -2.83 -13.71 -19.73
N ASN A 631 -4.14 -13.92 -19.68
CA ASN A 631 -5.03 -13.06 -18.92
C ASN A 631 -4.68 -13.11 -17.43
N TRP A 632 -4.73 -11.97 -16.75
CA TRP A 632 -4.33 -11.85 -15.35
C TRP A 632 -5.18 -10.87 -14.58
N HIS A 633 -5.18 -11.02 -13.26
CA HIS A 633 -5.87 -10.17 -12.30
C HIS A 633 -5.00 -9.93 -11.06
N LEU A 634 -4.95 -8.68 -10.63
CA LEU A 634 -4.25 -8.17 -9.47
C LEU A 634 -5.27 -7.67 -8.44
N MET A 635 -5.08 -8.00 -7.17
CA MET A 635 -5.85 -7.46 -6.05
C MET A 635 -4.92 -6.83 -5.01
N LEU A 636 -5.31 -5.66 -4.50
CA LEU A 636 -4.60 -4.88 -3.49
C LEU A 636 -5.50 -4.63 -2.28
N LEU A 637 -5.00 -4.94 -1.08
CA LEU A 637 -5.70 -4.75 0.19
C LEU A 637 -4.82 -3.94 1.16
N SER A 638 -5.40 -2.93 1.80
CA SER A 638 -4.73 -2.18 2.87
C SER A 638 -5.74 -1.53 3.82
N GLU A 639 -5.33 -1.38 5.08
CA GLU A 639 -6.05 -0.53 6.05
C GLU A 639 -5.89 0.96 5.71
N SER A 640 -4.78 1.30 5.06
CA SER A 640 -4.42 2.64 4.59
C SER A 640 -5.17 3.00 3.31
N THR A 641 -5.24 4.28 2.97
CA THR A 641 -5.88 4.72 1.72
C THR A 641 -5.10 4.19 0.52
N LEU A 642 -5.78 3.53 -0.41
CA LEU A 642 -5.20 3.09 -1.68
C LEU A 642 -5.81 3.86 -2.84
N LEU A 643 -4.96 4.32 -3.75
CA LEU A 643 -5.37 4.81 -5.05
C LEU A 643 -4.49 4.18 -6.12
N LEU A 644 -5.06 3.25 -6.87
CA LEU A 644 -4.45 2.67 -8.07
C LEU A 644 -4.96 3.45 -9.30
N GLY A 645 -4.13 3.63 -10.32
CA GLY A 645 -4.58 4.28 -11.55
C GLY A 645 -3.51 4.45 -12.61
N SER A 646 -3.87 5.19 -13.66
CA SER A 646 -2.91 5.73 -14.62
C SER A 646 -2.07 6.85 -13.97
N ARG A 647 -0.99 7.24 -14.67
CA ARG A 647 -0.05 8.24 -14.19
C ARG A 647 -0.71 9.57 -13.80
N ASP A 648 -1.56 10.09 -14.67
CA ASP A 648 -2.26 11.37 -14.52
C ASP A 648 -3.17 11.41 -13.28
N ILE A 649 -3.87 10.30 -12.99
CA ILE A 649 -4.73 10.17 -11.81
C ILE A 649 -3.88 10.31 -10.54
N ILE A 650 -2.73 9.63 -10.48
CA ILE A 650 -1.86 9.65 -9.30
C ILE A 650 -1.11 10.98 -9.18
N GLN A 651 -0.74 11.64 -10.29
CA GLN A 651 -0.18 13.00 -10.26
C GLN A 651 -1.18 14.01 -9.68
N CYS A 652 -2.45 13.92 -10.07
CA CYS A 652 -3.52 14.73 -9.48
C CYS A 652 -3.65 14.51 -7.97
N ALA A 653 -3.54 13.25 -7.53
CA ALA A 653 -3.63 12.90 -6.12
C ALA A 653 -2.39 13.34 -5.32
N ALA A 654 -1.20 13.32 -5.94
CA ALA A 654 0.06 13.71 -5.31
C ALA A 654 0.10 15.17 -4.83
N VAL A 655 -0.63 16.06 -5.50
CA VAL A 655 -0.69 17.51 -5.17
C VAL A 655 -1.80 17.82 -4.16
N ARG A 656 -2.79 16.94 -4.02
CA ARG A 656 -3.89 17.10 -3.06
C ARG A 656 -3.42 16.83 -1.65
N GLU A 657 -4.11 17.42 -0.69
CA GLU A 657 -3.90 17.16 0.73
C GLU A 657 -4.56 15.83 1.16
N CYS A 658 -3.93 15.11 2.09
CA CYS A 658 -4.57 13.94 2.72
C CYS A 658 -5.52 14.36 3.84
N SER A 659 -6.59 13.58 4.06
CA SER A 659 -7.58 13.80 5.13
C SER A 659 -6.97 13.83 6.54
N TRP A 660 -5.96 12.99 6.81
CA TRP A 660 -5.29 12.94 8.11
C TRP A 660 -4.31 14.11 8.31
N ALA A 661 -3.64 14.57 7.25
CA ALA A 661 -2.84 15.79 7.27
C ALA A 661 -3.72 17.01 7.57
N SER A 662 -4.92 17.07 6.99
CA SER A 662 -5.90 18.14 7.31
C SER A 662 -6.29 18.15 8.79
N ARG A 663 -6.45 16.98 9.44
CA ARG A 663 -6.72 16.92 10.89
C ARG A 663 -5.54 17.47 11.71
N TYR A 664 -4.32 17.12 11.34
CA TYR A 664 -3.10 17.65 11.97
C TYR A 664 -3.01 19.18 11.84
N LEU A 665 -3.23 19.72 10.64
CA LEU A 665 -3.19 21.17 10.39
C LEU A 665 -4.32 21.90 11.13
N LEU A 666 -5.55 21.36 11.13
CA LEU A 666 -6.67 21.93 11.88
C LEU A 666 -6.43 21.92 13.38
N ASN A 667 -5.70 20.95 13.92
CA ASN A 667 -5.28 20.94 15.31
C ASN A 667 -4.34 22.12 15.63
N ILE A 668 -3.38 22.41 14.75
CA ILE A 668 -2.51 23.60 14.87
C ILE A 668 -3.34 24.89 14.85
N SER A 669 -4.28 25.01 13.90
CA SER A 669 -5.18 26.17 13.79
C SER A 669 -6.03 26.38 15.05
N THR A 670 -6.62 25.31 15.56
CA THR A 670 -7.48 25.33 16.76
C THR A 670 -6.65 25.66 18.00
N ALA A 671 -5.46 25.06 18.15
CA ALA A 671 -4.56 25.33 19.26
C ALA A 671 -4.06 26.78 19.23
N PHE A 672 -3.69 27.32 18.06
CA PHE A 672 -3.33 28.72 17.89
C PHE A 672 -4.49 29.66 18.26
N SER A 673 -5.70 29.38 17.76
CA SER A 673 -6.90 30.19 18.03
C SER A 673 -7.25 30.24 19.52
N ASN A 674 -7.15 29.10 20.21
CA ASN A 674 -7.35 29.01 21.65
C ASN A 674 -6.27 29.79 22.41
N TRP A 675 -5.00 29.61 22.04
CA TRP A 675 -3.88 30.31 22.64
C TRP A 675 -3.97 31.84 22.48
N ALA A 676 -4.36 32.31 21.29
CA ALA A 676 -4.48 33.75 20.99
C ALA A 676 -5.66 34.43 21.72
N ARG A 677 -6.73 33.69 22.06
CA ARG A 677 -7.95 34.23 22.70
C ARG A 677 -7.92 34.23 24.24
N ILE A 678 -6.96 33.54 24.87
CA ILE A 678 -6.94 33.40 26.34
C ILE A 678 -6.51 34.70 27.03
N ASN A 679 -7.23 35.03 28.10
CA ASN A 679 -6.90 36.17 28.96
C ASN A 679 -5.66 35.85 29.81
N LYS A 680 -4.64 36.72 29.77
CA LYS A 680 -3.33 36.51 30.40
C LYS A 680 -3.34 36.49 31.94
N SER A 681 -4.44 36.89 32.58
CA SER A 681 -4.62 36.75 34.04
C SER A 681 -5.09 35.36 34.47
N SER A 682 -5.39 34.47 33.51
CA SER A 682 -5.84 33.10 33.77
C SER A 682 -4.66 32.15 33.97
N LEU A 683 -4.75 31.26 34.97
CA LEU A 683 -3.82 30.13 35.16
C LEU A 683 -3.77 29.20 33.94
N ASN A 684 -4.77 29.26 33.05
CA ASN A 684 -4.89 28.43 31.85
C ASN A 684 -3.94 28.83 30.70
N ILE A 685 -3.21 29.95 30.79
CA ILE A 685 -2.30 30.40 29.71
C ILE A 685 -1.10 29.47 29.52
N ILE A 686 -0.60 28.88 30.61
CA ILE A 686 0.52 27.93 30.56
C ILE A 686 0.06 26.66 29.84
N ASP A 687 -1.13 26.17 30.16
CA ASP A 687 -1.68 24.97 29.54
C ASP A 687 -1.99 25.18 28.06
N ALA A 688 -2.56 26.33 27.69
CA ALA A 688 -2.77 26.65 26.28
C ALA A 688 -1.48 26.86 25.48
N SER A 689 -0.42 27.38 26.12
CA SER A 689 0.90 27.49 25.49
C SER A 689 1.52 26.10 25.28
N LYS A 690 1.35 25.18 26.24
CA LYS A 690 1.74 23.78 26.10
C LYS A 690 0.95 23.09 25.00
N ASP A 691 -0.35 23.31 24.92
CA ASP A 691 -1.21 22.70 23.91
C ASP A 691 -0.86 23.22 22.51
N PHE A 692 -0.57 24.52 22.37
CA PHE A 692 -0.05 25.05 21.12
C PHE A 692 1.31 24.43 20.76
N TYR A 693 2.25 24.33 21.69
CA TYR A 693 3.53 23.67 21.44
C TYR A 693 3.41 22.18 21.10
N LYS A 694 2.43 21.48 21.70
CA LYS A 694 2.11 20.08 21.40
C LYS A 694 1.53 19.91 19.99
N SER A 695 0.78 20.90 19.51
CA SER A 695 0.05 20.79 18.23
C SER A 695 0.95 20.57 17.01
N TYR A 696 2.20 21.07 17.03
CA TYR A 696 3.19 20.89 15.96
C TYR A 696 4.39 20.03 16.38
N GLN A 697 4.25 19.20 17.42
CA GLN A 697 5.30 18.21 17.74
C GLN A 697 5.45 17.20 16.59
N PRO A 698 6.67 16.65 16.39
CA PRO A 698 6.89 15.52 15.50
C PRO A 698 6.11 14.32 16.01
N ASP A 699 5.50 13.59 15.09
CA ASP A 699 4.77 12.34 15.33
C ASP A 699 5.65 11.10 15.11
N LEU A 700 6.82 11.26 14.47
CA LEU A 700 7.84 10.22 14.31
C LEU A 700 9.02 10.42 15.27
N ILE A 701 9.89 9.41 15.35
CA ILE A 701 11.10 9.45 16.19
C ILE A 701 12.03 10.57 15.71
N TRP A 702 12.38 11.48 16.63
CA TRP A 702 13.37 12.51 16.36
C TRP A 702 14.78 11.95 16.58
N ASP A 703 15.44 11.53 15.50
CA ASP A 703 16.86 11.17 15.53
C ASP A 703 17.72 12.40 15.18
N PRO A 704 18.50 12.97 16.12
CA PRO A 704 19.35 14.14 15.87
C PRO A 704 20.35 13.92 14.73
N LYS A 705 20.81 12.69 14.47
CA LYS A 705 21.75 12.38 13.39
C LYS A 705 21.12 12.49 12.01
N VAL A 706 19.85 12.11 11.90
CA VAL A 706 19.09 12.13 10.64
C VAL A 706 18.45 13.51 10.40
N VAL A 707 17.94 14.12 11.47
CA VAL A 707 17.29 15.43 11.41
C VAL A 707 18.30 16.56 11.29
N GLY A 708 19.49 16.40 11.88
CA GLY A 708 20.55 17.42 11.87
C GLY A 708 20.32 18.61 12.81
N TYR A 709 19.28 18.55 13.65
CA TYR A 709 18.91 19.63 14.58
C TYR A 709 18.52 19.04 15.94
N ASP A 710 18.77 19.80 17.02
CA ASP A 710 18.35 19.39 18.36
C ASP A 710 16.86 19.72 18.59
N LYS A 711 16.12 18.72 19.09
CA LYS A 711 14.68 18.84 19.38
C LYS A 711 14.30 20.06 20.25
N PRO A 712 15.09 20.50 21.26
CA PRO A 712 14.76 21.68 22.05
C PRO A 712 14.60 22.98 21.23
N PHE A 713 15.23 23.09 20.06
CA PHE A 713 15.09 24.25 19.18
C PHE A 713 13.82 24.22 18.32
N LEU A 714 13.00 23.17 18.39
CA LEU A 714 11.81 23.02 17.53
C LEU A 714 10.89 24.24 17.57
N HIS A 715 10.60 24.76 18.77
CA HIS A 715 9.75 25.94 18.92
C HIS A 715 10.36 27.15 18.20
N TRP A 716 11.66 27.37 18.37
CA TRP A 716 12.38 28.46 17.71
C TRP A 716 12.34 28.30 16.18
N MET A 717 12.58 27.09 15.67
CA MET A 717 12.54 26.77 14.24
C MET A 717 11.15 27.07 13.64
N PHE A 718 10.08 26.64 14.32
CA PHE A 718 8.71 26.93 13.91
C PHE A 718 8.42 28.44 13.85
N ARG A 719 8.90 29.23 14.83
CA ARG A 719 8.75 30.69 14.81
C ARG A 719 9.49 31.35 13.65
N GLN A 720 10.69 30.87 13.30
CA GLN A 720 11.42 31.39 12.13
C GLN A 720 10.67 31.13 10.83
N ALA A 721 10.06 29.94 10.69
CA ALA A 721 9.22 29.62 9.54
C ALA A 721 7.99 30.51 9.46
N LEU A 722 7.30 30.73 10.58
CA LEU A 722 6.16 31.64 10.66
C LEU A 722 6.53 33.07 10.28
N GLN A 723 7.67 33.57 10.78
CA GLN A 723 8.18 34.88 10.43
C GLN A 723 8.46 34.99 8.92
N SER A 724 9.16 34.00 8.34
CA SER A 724 9.49 33.98 6.91
C SER A 724 8.23 33.98 6.04
N LEU A 725 7.23 33.15 6.37
CA LEU A 725 5.96 33.09 5.65
C LEU A 725 5.21 34.43 5.71
N LEU A 726 5.07 35.00 6.91
CA LEU A 726 4.36 36.26 7.10
C LEU A 726 5.05 37.42 6.38
N MET A 727 6.39 37.44 6.33
CA MET A 727 7.16 38.44 5.60
C MET A 727 6.93 38.35 4.09
N LYS A 728 6.72 37.14 3.54
CA LYS A 728 6.46 36.92 2.11
C LYS A 728 5.02 37.26 1.71
N ARG A 729 4.04 37.10 2.61
CA ARG A 729 2.60 37.22 2.30
C ARG A 729 1.97 38.55 2.71
N LEU A 730 2.48 39.21 3.74
CA LEU A 730 1.90 40.45 4.25
C LEU A 730 2.55 41.69 3.63
N GLN A 731 1.76 42.75 3.49
CA GLN A 731 2.27 44.08 3.21
C GLN A 731 3.10 44.59 4.39
N HIS A 732 4.05 45.49 4.11
CA HIS A 732 5.03 45.94 5.12
C HIS A 732 4.37 46.56 6.38
N ALA A 733 3.24 47.25 6.23
CA ALA A 733 2.50 47.83 7.36
C ALA A 733 1.85 46.74 8.25
N ASP A 734 1.18 45.77 7.63
CA ASP A 734 0.51 44.67 8.33
C ASP A 734 1.52 43.75 9.01
N PHE A 735 2.63 43.45 8.32
CA PHE A 735 3.72 42.66 8.87
C PHE A 735 4.27 43.27 10.17
N ARG A 736 4.45 44.60 10.20
CA ARG A 736 4.92 45.32 11.39
C ARG A 736 3.92 45.25 12.55
N ALA A 737 2.63 45.39 12.26
CA ALA A 737 1.57 45.28 13.26
C ALA A 737 1.52 43.87 13.86
N VAL A 738 1.53 42.84 13.01
CA VAL A 738 1.55 41.42 13.39
C VAL A 738 2.77 41.09 14.24
N CYS A 739 3.97 41.49 13.83
CA CYS A 739 5.20 41.25 14.59
C CYS A 739 5.16 41.90 15.98
N THR A 740 4.56 43.07 16.11
CA THR A 740 4.44 43.76 17.42
C THR A 740 3.60 42.94 18.40
N VAL A 741 2.52 42.30 17.95
CA VAL A 741 1.71 41.40 18.77
C VAL A 741 2.46 40.10 19.06
N LEU A 742 3.00 39.43 18.04
CA LEU A 742 3.63 38.12 18.18
C LEU A 742 4.90 38.14 19.03
N ARG A 743 5.71 39.22 19.01
CA ARG A 743 6.87 39.40 19.92
C ARG A 743 6.47 39.27 21.39
N HIS A 744 5.34 39.90 21.75
CA HIS A 744 4.84 39.90 23.11
C HIS A 744 4.26 38.52 23.49
N TYR A 745 3.58 37.83 22.58
CA TYR A 745 2.98 36.53 22.85
C TYR A 745 4.00 35.37 22.87
N PHE A 746 5.00 35.37 21.98
CA PHE A 746 6.07 34.37 21.97
C PHE A 746 7.20 34.62 22.97
N HIS A 747 7.17 35.76 23.68
CA HIS A 747 8.29 36.24 24.49
C HIS A 747 9.61 36.30 23.69
N ASP A 748 9.51 36.71 22.43
CA ASP A 748 10.63 36.78 21.49
C ASP A 748 10.78 38.22 20.96
N PRO A 749 11.67 39.04 21.55
CA PRO A 749 11.89 40.42 21.13
C PRO A 749 12.49 40.57 19.72
N GLU A 750 13.05 39.51 19.16
CA GLU A 750 13.73 39.50 17.85
C GLU A 750 12.81 39.03 16.71
N PHE A 751 11.62 38.51 17.03
CA PHE A 751 10.64 38.09 16.02
C PHE A 751 10.33 39.22 15.01
N GLY A 752 10.49 38.97 13.72
CA GLY A 752 10.29 39.93 12.64
C GLY A 752 11.48 40.87 12.38
N MET A 753 12.65 40.64 12.97
CA MET A 753 13.89 41.35 12.66
C MET A 753 14.71 40.57 11.61
N LEU A 754 15.40 41.28 10.72
CA LEU A 754 16.35 40.67 9.77
C LEU A 754 17.58 40.14 10.53
N GLN A 755 18.13 39.01 10.07
CA GLN A 755 19.38 38.48 10.63
C GLN A 755 20.50 39.51 10.43
N LYS A 756 21.15 39.92 11.53
CA LYS A 756 22.33 40.79 11.47
C LYS A 756 23.52 39.96 11.00
N PRO A 757 24.44 40.53 10.19
CA PRO A 757 25.71 39.86 9.90
C PRO A 757 26.42 39.60 11.24
N SER A 758 26.70 38.34 11.53
CA SER A 758 27.54 37.98 12.67
C SER A 758 28.97 38.43 12.38
N PRO A 759 29.68 39.05 13.34
CA PRO A 759 31.10 39.23 13.19
C PRO A 759 31.75 37.84 13.10
N PRO A 760 32.70 37.61 12.18
CA PRO A 760 33.23 36.29 11.89
C PRO A 760 34.00 35.64 13.06
N LYS A 761 34.34 36.38 14.12
CA LYS A 761 35.07 35.90 15.31
C LYS A 761 34.62 36.59 16.59
N SER A 762 34.81 35.94 17.74
CA SER A 762 34.52 36.53 19.04
C SER A 762 35.61 37.51 19.48
N LEU A 763 35.24 38.53 20.25
CA LEU A 763 36.17 39.55 20.76
C LEU A 763 37.26 38.94 21.65
N ARG A 764 36.94 37.86 22.38
CA ARG A 764 37.88 37.06 23.18
C ARG A 764 38.98 36.42 22.33
N GLU A 765 38.60 35.78 21.22
CA GLU A 765 39.57 35.16 20.29
C GLU A 765 40.52 36.19 19.66
N ILE A 766 40.09 37.44 19.51
CA ILE A 766 40.93 38.54 18.98
C ILE A 766 41.91 39.05 20.06
N VAL A 767 41.48 39.08 21.32
CA VAL A 767 42.28 39.50 22.48
C VAL A 767 43.40 38.49 22.74
N ASP A 768 43.07 37.20 22.76
CA ASP A 768 43.96 36.08 23.13
C ASP A 768 45.02 35.75 22.07
N ALA A 769 44.96 36.35 20.87
CA ALA A 769 45.79 36.00 19.71
C ALA A 769 47.12 36.80 19.54
N ASP A 770 47.52 37.62 20.52
CA ASP A 770 48.76 38.42 20.45
C ASP A 770 49.80 37.93 21.47
N PRO A 771 50.89 37.27 21.04
CA PRO A 771 51.85 36.58 21.92
C PRO A 771 53.02 37.47 22.39
N CYS A 772 52.85 38.79 22.41
CA CYS A 772 53.95 39.73 22.62
C CYS A 772 54.16 40.19 24.07
N ASP A 773 55.26 39.73 24.70
CA ASP A 773 55.66 40.11 26.06
C ASP A 773 56.61 41.33 26.17
N CYS A 774 56.73 42.16 25.13
CA CYS A 774 57.56 43.37 25.22
C CYS A 774 57.10 44.25 26.40
N ILE A 775 57.97 44.37 27.41
CA ILE A 775 57.78 45.15 28.64
C ILE A 775 57.69 46.63 28.25
N MET A 776 56.63 47.29 28.71
CA MET A 776 56.52 48.74 28.55
C MET A 776 57.69 49.38 29.31
N PRO A 777 58.50 50.26 28.69
CA PRO A 777 59.22 51.21 29.51
C PRO A 777 58.16 51.99 30.30
N GLU A 778 58.26 51.99 31.63
CA GLU A 778 57.48 52.89 32.48
C GLU A 778 57.70 54.30 31.94
N SER A 779 56.74 54.77 31.16
CA SER A 779 56.69 56.14 30.72
C SER A 779 56.51 56.95 31.98
N GLU A 780 57.56 57.66 32.39
CA GLU A 780 57.50 58.75 33.35
C GLU A 780 56.19 59.50 33.11
N GLU A 781 55.32 59.46 34.12
CA GLU A 781 54.17 60.34 34.20
C GLU A 781 54.72 61.76 34.07
N ILE A 782 54.54 62.37 32.89
CA ILE A 782 54.64 63.81 32.74
C ILE A 782 53.37 64.35 33.42
N GLU A 783 53.45 64.43 34.73
CA GLU A 783 52.62 65.27 35.57
C GLU A 783 52.88 66.75 35.19
N ILE A 784 51.79 67.53 35.10
CA ILE A 784 51.72 69.00 35.02
C ILE A 784 51.98 69.54 33.58
N ILE A 785 51.07 70.24 32.91
CA ILE A 785 50.36 71.46 33.34
C ILE A 785 48.90 71.45 32.82
N ASP A 786 47.97 71.18 33.73
CA ASP A 786 46.68 71.88 33.76
C ASP A 786 46.99 73.34 34.11
N GLU A 787 46.97 74.22 33.12
CA GLU A 787 46.56 75.62 33.24
C GLU A 787 46.67 76.30 31.87
N GLN A 788 45.51 76.69 31.34
CA GLN A 788 45.29 77.58 30.19
C GLN A 788 45.56 76.97 28.81
N ILE A 789 44.50 76.48 28.16
CA ILE A 789 44.05 76.93 26.82
C ILE A 789 42.60 76.47 26.63
N GLU A 790 41.73 77.46 26.42
CA GLU A 790 40.35 77.34 26.00
C GLU A 790 40.21 76.66 24.63
N GLU A 791 39.13 75.89 24.48
CA GLU A 791 38.37 75.64 23.25
C GLU A 791 39.08 75.88 21.90
N GLN A 792 39.84 74.88 21.43
CA GLN A 792 39.84 74.52 20.01
C GLN A 792 39.82 73.00 19.86
N VAL A 793 38.81 72.51 19.15
CA VAL A 793 38.68 71.12 18.69
C VAL A 793 39.84 70.84 17.73
N LEU A 794 40.98 70.41 18.27
CA LEU A 794 42.00 69.74 17.47
C LEU A 794 41.49 68.32 17.20
N GLU A 795 41.22 68.01 15.93
CA GLU A 795 41.08 66.63 15.48
C GLU A 795 42.32 65.86 15.94
N GLU A 796 42.15 64.95 16.91
CA GLU A 796 43.13 63.93 17.25
C GLU A 796 43.37 63.07 16.01
N LYS A 797 44.29 63.47 15.12
CA LYS A 797 44.72 62.63 14.01
C LYS A 797 45.36 61.39 14.62
N SER A 798 44.77 60.23 14.34
CA SER A 798 45.31 58.95 14.78
C SER A 798 46.73 58.80 14.25
N ILE A 799 47.69 58.64 15.18
CA ILE A 799 49.11 58.36 14.88
C ILE A 799 49.26 57.09 14.00
N VAL A 800 48.27 56.20 14.06
CA VAL A 800 48.20 54.97 13.25
C VAL A 800 47.09 55.12 12.21
N ASP A 801 47.42 54.88 10.95
CA ASP A 801 46.48 54.91 9.83
C ASP A 801 45.49 53.72 9.86
N ALA A 802 44.38 53.86 9.14
CA ALA A 802 43.31 52.87 9.15
C ALA A 802 43.78 51.49 8.64
N GLU A 803 44.75 51.45 7.71
CA GLU A 803 45.26 50.20 7.15
C GLU A 803 46.12 49.44 8.17
N THR A 804 46.97 50.16 8.92
CA THR A 804 47.77 49.59 10.02
C THR A 804 46.88 49.13 11.18
N MET A 805 45.82 49.86 11.51
CA MET A 805 44.83 49.41 12.50
C MET A 805 44.12 48.12 12.10
N VAL A 806 43.81 47.94 10.80
CA VAL A 806 43.24 46.68 10.30
C VAL A 806 44.24 45.52 10.40
N LYS A 807 45.53 45.78 10.17
CA LYS A 807 46.60 44.77 10.32
C LYS A 807 46.81 44.36 11.78
N LEU A 808 46.70 45.28 12.74
CA LEU A 808 46.82 45.01 14.19
C LEU A 808 45.73 44.08 14.76
N LEU A 809 44.59 43.97 14.08
CA LEU A 809 43.46 43.13 14.49
C LEU A 809 43.41 41.79 13.71
N ARG A 810 44.41 41.50 12.87
CA ARG A 810 44.52 40.22 12.14
C ARG A 810 45.21 39.15 13.00
N VAL A 811 45.04 37.89 12.59
CA VAL A 811 45.68 36.75 13.25
C VAL A 811 47.14 36.63 12.76
N PRO A 812 48.13 36.33 13.63
CA PRO A 812 49.50 36.04 13.22
C PRO A 812 49.55 34.90 12.20
N VAL A 813 50.36 35.05 11.16
CA VAL A 813 50.64 33.97 10.19
C VAL A 813 51.83 33.17 10.71
N VAL A 814 51.80 31.85 10.60
CA VAL A 814 52.89 30.98 11.08
C VAL A 814 54.17 31.26 10.28
N PRO A 815 55.36 31.41 10.91
CA PRO A 815 55.66 31.27 12.34
C PRO A 815 55.11 32.42 13.19
N ILE A 816 54.58 32.10 14.38
CA ILE A 816 53.84 33.04 15.24
C ILE A 816 54.79 34.10 15.83
N THR A 817 55.06 35.14 15.06
CA THR A 817 55.76 36.37 15.47
C THR A 817 54.75 37.46 15.83
N SER A 818 55.07 38.33 16.79
CA SER A 818 54.15 39.40 17.19
C SER A 818 53.96 40.39 16.04
N GLN A 819 52.73 40.47 15.50
CA GLN A 819 52.35 41.47 14.49
C GLN A 819 52.56 42.90 15.00
N VAL A 820 52.42 43.14 16.30
CA VAL A 820 52.65 44.45 16.91
C VAL A 820 54.13 44.85 16.84
N CYS A 821 55.05 43.90 17.08
CA CYS A 821 56.49 44.14 16.97
C CYS A 821 56.96 44.28 15.52
N GLU A 822 56.35 43.56 14.58
CA GLU A 822 56.66 43.66 13.16
C GLU A 822 56.20 45.00 12.55
N LEU A 823 55.10 45.55 13.06
CA LEU A 823 54.58 46.85 12.65
C LEU A 823 55.26 48.03 13.35
N ALA A 824 56.07 47.76 14.40
CA ALA A 824 56.80 48.79 15.10
C ALA A 824 57.95 49.34 14.22
N THR A 825 58.04 50.67 14.12
CA THR A 825 59.09 51.37 13.37
C THR A 825 59.86 52.31 14.29
N LYS A 826 60.89 52.99 13.78
CA LYS A 826 61.60 54.03 14.55
C LYS A 826 60.69 55.21 14.94
N GLU A 827 59.59 55.42 14.23
CA GLU A 827 58.66 56.53 14.45
C GLU A 827 57.45 56.12 15.32
N VAL A 828 57.01 54.85 15.26
CA VAL A 828 55.89 54.33 16.06
C VAL A 828 56.37 53.13 16.90
N PRO A 829 56.65 53.33 18.20
CA PRO A 829 57.06 52.27 19.11
C PRO A 829 55.96 51.22 19.34
N CYS A 830 56.38 49.98 19.63
CA CYS A 830 55.49 48.85 19.97
C CYS A 830 54.48 49.21 21.10
N GLY A 831 54.89 50.01 22.09
CA GLY A 831 53.99 50.48 23.17
C GLY A 831 52.80 51.30 22.68
N ILE A 832 52.98 52.17 21.67
CA ILE A 832 51.87 52.97 21.10
C ILE A 832 50.90 52.07 20.32
N LEU A 833 51.42 51.08 19.58
CA LEU A 833 50.60 50.12 18.85
C LEU A 833 49.80 49.21 19.79
N LYS A 834 50.39 48.80 20.93
CA LYS A 834 49.69 48.08 22.00
C LYS A 834 48.56 48.92 22.61
N ASP A 835 48.82 50.17 22.98
CA ASP A 835 47.80 51.10 23.52
C ASP A 835 46.66 51.36 22.51
N LYS A 836 46.98 51.54 21.21
CA LYS A 836 45.97 51.71 20.16
C LYS A 836 45.12 50.45 19.93
N ARG A 837 45.73 49.26 19.97
CA ARG A 837 45.02 47.97 19.93
C ARG A 837 44.10 47.81 21.15
N GLU A 838 44.58 48.12 22.33
CA GLU A 838 43.79 48.08 23.57
C GLU A 838 42.61 49.07 23.54
N LYS A 839 42.84 50.31 23.09
CA LYS A 839 41.77 51.30 22.87
C LYS A 839 40.71 50.81 21.88
N ALA A 840 41.10 50.12 20.81
CA ALA A 840 40.15 49.52 19.86
C ALA A 840 39.36 48.35 20.48
N ILE A 841 40.02 47.48 21.25
CA ILE A 841 39.39 46.39 22.01
C ILE A 841 38.37 46.97 22.99
N ARG A 842 38.76 47.96 23.81
CA ARG A 842 37.86 48.67 24.74
C ARG A 842 36.68 49.34 24.04
N ARG A 843 36.86 49.88 22.82
CA ARG A 843 35.74 50.40 22.00
C ARG A 843 34.77 49.30 21.58
N HIS A 844 35.26 48.12 21.20
CA HIS A 844 34.40 46.99 20.88
C HIS A 844 33.69 46.41 22.11
N GLU A 845 34.34 46.38 23.28
CA GLU A 845 33.73 46.02 24.56
C GLU A 845 32.64 47.02 24.95
N ALA A 846 32.93 48.32 24.88
CA ALA A 846 31.96 49.38 25.13
C ALA A 846 30.77 49.29 24.16
N ALA A 847 31.02 49.03 22.86
CA ALA A 847 29.97 48.79 21.88
C ALA A 847 29.12 47.56 22.24
N THR A 848 29.73 46.49 22.73
CA THR A 848 29.03 45.28 23.20
C THR A 848 28.14 45.59 24.40
N ILE A 849 28.64 46.34 25.38
CA ILE A 849 27.88 46.78 26.57
C ILE A 849 26.71 47.67 26.15
N LEU A 850 26.93 48.65 25.27
CA LEU A 850 25.88 49.51 24.73
C LEU A 850 24.83 48.68 23.98
N GLN A 851 25.25 47.79 23.09
CA GLN A 851 24.34 46.90 22.37
C GLN A 851 23.53 46.01 23.32
N ALA A 852 24.16 45.48 24.37
CA ALA A 852 23.48 44.68 25.40
C ALA A 852 22.48 45.52 26.19
N HIS A 853 22.82 46.77 26.54
CA HIS A 853 21.91 47.71 27.21
C HIS A 853 20.70 48.02 26.33
N TRP A 854 20.91 48.41 25.07
CA TRP A 854 19.84 48.70 24.11
C TRP A 854 18.98 47.47 23.81
N ARG A 855 19.57 46.28 23.68
CA ARG A 855 18.85 45.01 23.55
C ARG A 855 17.99 44.71 24.78
N GLY A 856 18.56 44.86 25.98
CA GLY A 856 17.84 44.66 27.23
C GLY A 856 16.68 45.64 27.40
N THR A 857 16.89 46.92 27.05
CA THR A 857 15.86 47.96 27.07
C THR A 857 14.77 47.71 26.02
N TRP A 858 15.14 47.27 24.81
CA TRP A 858 14.20 46.83 23.78
C TRP A 858 13.37 45.62 24.20
N ALA A 859 14.02 44.58 24.75
CA ALA A 859 13.36 43.37 25.24
C ALA A 859 12.37 43.70 26.35
N ARG A 860 12.78 44.51 27.35
CA ARG A 860 11.88 45.00 28.41
C ARG A 860 10.71 45.79 27.84
N LYS A 861 10.95 46.66 26.85
CA LYS A 861 9.89 47.42 26.17
C LYS A 861 8.89 46.45 25.50
N CYS A 862 9.35 45.47 24.73
CA CYS A 862 8.48 44.50 24.06
C CYS A 862 7.69 43.63 25.04
N LEU A 863 8.31 43.19 26.13
CA LEU A 863 7.67 42.33 27.13
C LEU A 863 6.67 43.09 28.02
N ASN A 864 6.93 44.37 28.30
CA ASN A 864 6.07 45.20 29.15
C ASN A 864 4.95 45.93 28.38
N THR A 865 5.00 45.95 27.04
CA THR A 865 3.94 46.58 26.24
C THR A 865 2.68 45.71 26.30
N ARG A 866 1.55 46.29 26.71
CA ARG A 866 0.25 45.62 26.74
C ARG A 866 -0.36 45.62 25.34
N VAL A 867 -0.07 44.58 24.55
CA VAL A 867 -0.63 44.40 23.21
C VAL A 867 -1.47 43.14 23.18
N THR A 868 -2.67 43.23 22.59
CA THR A 868 -3.59 42.10 22.38
C THR A 868 -3.84 41.90 20.89
N PHE A 869 -4.32 40.72 20.50
CA PHE A 869 -4.81 40.50 19.14
C PHE A 869 -6.03 41.38 18.86
N THR A 870 -5.86 42.41 18.02
CA THR A 870 -7.01 43.13 17.46
C THR A 870 -7.70 42.27 16.39
N PRO A 871 -8.98 42.52 16.06
CA PRO A 871 -9.67 41.79 15.00
C PRO A 871 -8.93 41.83 13.66
N GLU A 872 -8.30 42.96 13.32
CA GLU A 872 -7.55 43.16 12.08
C GLU A 872 -6.27 42.32 12.07
N VAL A 873 -5.50 42.35 13.16
CA VAL A 873 -4.26 41.58 13.28
C VAL A 873 -4.54 40.08 13.33
N MET A 874 -5.58 39.67 14.07
CA MET A 874 -6.02 38.28 14.10
C MET A 874 -6.43 37.81 12.70
N LYS A 875 -7.22 38.60 11.97
CA LYS A 875 -7.60 38.29 10.59
C LYS A 875 -6.37 38.15 9.69
N ALA A 876 -5.42 39.09 9.74
CA ALA A 876 -4.20 39.03 8.95
C ALA A 876 -3.38 37.76 9.22
N VAL A 877 -3.25 37.34 10.49
CA VAL A 877 -2.53 36.12 10.86
C VAL A 877 -3.29 34.85 10.44
N MET A 878 -4.61 34.83 10.62
CA MET A 878 -5.44 33.70 10.21
C MET A 878 -5.41 33.54 8.68
N ASP A 879 -5.73 34.59 7.92
CA ASP A 879 -5.80 34.50 6.45
C ASP A 879 -4.46 34.03 5.83
N ASN A 880 -3.33 34.41 6.43
CA ASN A 880 -2.01 34.15 5.86
C ASN A 880 -1.25 32.94 6.43
N ALA A 881 -1.61 32.44 7.63
CA ALA A 881 -0.87 31.34 8.28
C ALA A 881 -1.75 30.25 8.93
N PHE A 882 -2.90 30.56 9.55
CA PHE A 882 -3.62 29.60 10.42
C PHE A 882 -5.10 29.37 10.08
N GLY A 883 -5.70 30.13 9.17
CA GLY A 883 -7.15 30.23 8.98
C GLY A 883 -7.73 29.22 7.99
N ASN A 884 -6.93 28.74 7.05
CA ASN A 884 -7.34 27.73 6.08
C ASN A 884 -6.21 26.70 5.87
N LEU A 885 -6.55 25.56 5.27
CA LEU A 885 -5.63 24.44 5.06
C LEU A 885 -4.44 24.80 4.15
N GLU A 886 -4.67 25.66 3.15
CA GLU A 886 -3.62 26.10 2.22
C GLU A 886 -2.55 26.94 2.94
N SER A 887 -2.96 27.89 3.79
CA SER A 887 -2.06 28.71 4.60
C SER A 887 -1.32 27.90 5.66
N LEU A 888 -1.98 26.91 6.27
CA LEU A 888 -1.35 25.98 7.22
C LEU A 888 -0.33 25.07 6.53
N SER A 889 -0.67 24.53 5.36
CA SER A 889 0.25 23.75 4.53
C SER A 889 1.44 24.60 4.09
N ALA A 890 1.22 25.86 3.69
CA ALA A 890 2.28 26.79 3.35
C ALA A 890 3.22 27.06 4.53
N LEU A 891 2.70 27.20 5.76
CA LEU A 891 3.51 27.36 6.96
C LEU A 891 4.39 26.15 7.24
N MET A 892 3.84 24.94 7.17
CA MET A 892 4.62 23.72 7.37
C MET A 892 5.60 23.48 6.22
N ASN A 893 5.25 23.80 4.97
CA ASN A 893 6.16 23.75 3.84
C ASN A 893 7.31 24.74 3.98
N GLU A 894 7.07 25.96 4.47
CA GLU A 894 8.12 26.93 4.80
C GLU A 894 9.04 26.40 5.91
N PHE A 895 8.46 25.75 6.94
CA PHE A 895 9.23 25.11 8.01
C PHE A 895 10.14 23.99 7.47
N PHE A 896 9.62 23.12 6.62
CA PHE A 896 10.41 22.07 5.98
C PHE A 896 11.38 22.60 4.91
N GLY A 897 11.11 23.77 4.33
CA GLY A 897 12.01 24.45 3.41
C GLY A 897 13.24 25.02 4.11
N LEU A 898 13.04 25.68 5.26
CA LEU A 898 14.13 26.21 6.08
C LEU A 898 14.92 25.10 6.78
N TYR A 899 14.26 24.00 7.17
CA TYR A 899 14.87 22.91 7.92
C TYR A 899 14.59 21.54 7.27
N PRO A 900 15.22 21.20 6.13
CA PRO A 900 14.88 20.01 5.34
C PRO A 900 14.95 18.68 6.10
N GLY A 901 15.89 18.53 7.03
CA GLY A 901 16.07 17.29 7.80
C GLY A 901 14.88 16.97 8.73
N THR A 902 14.07 17.95 9.10
CA THR A 902 12.90 17.72 9.96
C THR A 902 11.81 16.90 9.27
N LYS A 903 11.77 16.86 7.93
CA LYS A 903 10.80 16.05 7.17
C LYS A 903 10.76 14.58 7.60
N ASN A 904 11.88 14.03 8.05
CA ASN A 904 11.97 12.63 8.50
C ASN A 904 11.31 12.38 9.87
N ALA A 905 11.08 13.43 10.66
CA ALA A 905 10.42 13.36 11.96
C ALA A 905 8.91 13.66 11.90
N TYR A 906 8.38 14.03 10.73
CA TYR A 906 6.98 14.38 10.52
C TYR A 906 6.37 13.53 9.40
N SER A 907 5.43 12.64 9.73
CA SER A 907 4.77 11.83 8.68
C SER A 907 4.03 12.75 7.68
N VAL A 908 3.46 13.86 8.18
CA VAL A 908 2.68 14.84 7.40
C VAL A 908 3.48 15.50 6.29
N ALA A 909 4.82 15.52 6.38
CA ALA A 909 5.69 16.20 5.41
C ALA A 909 5.50 15.71 3.97
N SER A 910 5.06 14.46 3.79
CA SER A 910 4.79 13.83 2.49
C SER A 910 3.37 14.08 1.95
N ALA A 911 2.49 14.63 2.79
CA ALA A 911 1.04 14.69 2.54
C ALA A 911 0.47 16.11 2.45
N LEU A 912 1.32 17.14 2.64
CA LEU A 912 0.93 18.55 2.54
C LEU A 912 0.62 18.95 1.10
N SER A 913 -0.37 19.83 0.95
CA SER A 913 -0.66 20.49 -0.32
C SER A 913 0.39 21.56 -0.63
N GLY A 914 0.53 21.92 -1.91
CA GLY A 914 1.42 23.01 -2.35
C GLY A 914 2.92 22.69 -2.36
N VAL A 915 3.32 21.44 -2.05
CA VAL A 915 4.70 20.96 -2.25
C VAL A 915 5.03 20.91 -3.74
N TYR A 916 4.12 20.30 -4.53
CA TYR A 916 4.25 20.18 -5.98
C TYR A 916 3.28 21.15 -6.67
N GLY A 917 3.70 21.69 -7.82
CA GLY A 917 2.82 22.41 -8.73
C GLY A 917 2.23 21.46 -9.76
N LEU A 918 0.95 21.60 -10.08
CA LEU A 918 0.28 20.82 -11.13
C LEU A 918 -0.54 21.74 -12.02
N HIS A 919 -0.20 21.79 -13.30
CA HIS A 919 -1.00 22.48 -14.31
C HIS A 919 -1.45 21.49 -15.37
N GLN A 920 -2.74 21.53 -15.71
CA GLN A 920 -3.34 20.66 -16.70
C GLN A 920 -3.95 21.48 -17.84
N TYR A 921 -3.62 21.10 -19.07
CA TYR A 921 -4.09 21.75 -20.28
C TYR A 921 -4.77 20.73 -21.18
N ASN A 922 -5.89 21.11 -21.77
CA ASN A 922 -6.69 20.27 -22.65
C ASN A 922 -6.92 20.97 -23.97
N GLY A 923 -7.02 20.21 -25.05
CA GLY A 923 -7.46 20.73 -26.34
C GLY A 923 -7.81 19.65 -27.34
N SER A 924 -8.22 20.10 -28.53
CA SER A 924 -8.44 19.25 -29.70
C SER A 924 -7.60 19.74 -30.87
N CYS A 925 -7.16 18.82 -31.72
CA CYS A 925 -6.44 19.12 -32.94
C CYS A 925 -7.09 18.38 -34.13
N PRO A 926 -7.51 19.08 -35.18
CA PRO A 926 -8.09 18.43 -36.36
C PRO A 926 -7.00 17.72 -37.17
N VAL A 927 -7.25 16.44 -37.50
CA VAL A 927 -6.32 15.60 -38.25
C VAL A 927 -6.88 15.30 -39.63
N THR A 928 -6.10 15.62 -40.65
CA THR A 928 -6.41 15.36 -42.06
C THR A 928 -6.02 13.94 -42.47
N PRO A 929 -6.60 13.37 -43.55
CA PRO A 929 -6.43 11.96 -43.90
C PRO A 929 -4.98 11.58 -44.23
N GLN A 930 -4.19 12.56 -44.69
CA GLN A 930 -2.79 12.42 -45.08
C GLN A 930 -1.79 12.75 -43.95
N CYS A 931 -2.29 13.12 -42.76
CA CYS A 931 -1.46 13.66 -41.70
C CYS A 931 -0.62 12.58 -41.01
N LYS A 932 0.71 12.63 -41.15
CA LYS A 932 1.67 11.74 -40.46
C LYS A 932 2.24 12.33 -39.16
N TRP A 933 2.15 13.65 -39.00
CA TRP A 933 2.61 14.38 -37.81
C TRP A 933 1.51 15.30 -37.32
N ILE A 934 1.16 15.19 -36.04
CA ILE A 934 0.03 15.88 -35.44
C ILE A 934 0.59 16.78 -34.34
N PRO A 935 0.79 18.08 -34.57
CA PRO A 935 1.17 19.01 -33.50
C PRO A 935 -0.06 19.31 -32.63
N TYR A 936 0.04 19.04 -31.33
CA TYR A 936 -1.05 19.23 -30.38
C TYR A 936 -1.07 20.68 -29.87
N PHE A 937 0.05 21.15 -29.33
CA PHE A 937 0.21 22.49 -28.75
C PHE A 937 1.65 23.00 -28.90
N GLN A 938 1.81 24.31 -28.76
CA GLN A 938 3.12 24.97 -28.61
C GLN A 938 2.96 26.08 -27.57
N GLY A 939 3.73 26.04 -26.48
CA GLY A 939 3.72 27.05 -25.42
C GLY A 939 5.10 27.53 -25.00
N VAL A 940 5.17 28.74 -24.45
CA VAL A 940 6.38 29.29 -23.82
C VAL A 940 6.16 29.33 -22.31
N PHE A 941 6.93 28.57 -21.56
CA PHE A 941 6.85 28.46 -20.10
C PHE A 941 8.00 29.25 -19.46
N PHE A 942 7.70 30.09 -18.47
CA PHE A 942 8.70 30.83 -17.71
C PHE A 942 9.03 30.12 -16.40
N CYS A 943 10.29 30.22 -15.99
CA CYS A 943 10.84 29.60 -14.80
C CYS A 943 11.33 30.72 -13.86
N HIS A 944 10.73 30.83 -12.67
CA HIS A 944 11.07 31.87 -11.69
C HIS A 944 12.00 31.38 -10.58
N ALA A 945 12.17 30.07 -10.45
CA ALA A 945 13.05 29.42 -9.48
C ALA A 945 13.59 28.12 -10.07
N ALA A 946 14.78 27.67 -9.65
CA ALA A 946 15.34 26.41 -10.10
C ALA A 946 14.45 25.23 -9.67
N VAL A 947 13.96 24.45 -10.65
CA VAL A 947 12.98 23.39 -10.42
C VAL A 947 13.14 22.21 -11.35
N LYS A 948 12.66 21.06 -10.88
CA LYS A 948 12.46 19.86 -11.69
C LYS A 948 11.02 19.82 -12.19
N VAL A 949 10.81 19.53 -13.46
CA VAL A 949 9.48 19.46 -14.07
C VAL A 949 9.32 18.19 -14.88
N HIS A 950 8.20 17.52 -14.68
CA HIS A 950 7.77 16.37 -15.45
C HIS A 950 6.59 16.75 -16.34
N PHE A 951 6.63 16.32 -17.59
CA PHE A 951 5.55 16.52 -18.55
C PHE A 951 4.92 15.17 -18.92
N ASP A 952 3.59 15.13 -19.01
CA ASP A 952 2.84 13.99 -19.54
C ASP A 952 1.90 14.46 -20.65
N VAL A 953 2.01 13.88 -21.84
CA VAL A 953 1.14 14.18 -22.99
C VAL A 953 0.36 12.92 -23.34
N GLN A 954 -0.95 12.97 -23.13
CA GLN A 954 -1.89 11.92 -23.49
C GLN A 954 -2.78 12.36 -24.66
N SER A 955 -3.23 11.41 -25.46
CA SER A 955 -4.10 11.68 -26.59
C SER A 955 -5.14 10.57 -26.77
N SER A 956 -6.31 10.90 -27.32
CA SER A 956 -7.31 9.90 -27.76
C SER A 956 -6.78 8.98 -28.85
N PHE A 957 -5.65 9.33 -29.46
CA PHE A 957 -4.93 8.51 -30.43
C PHE A 957 -3.85 7.66 -29.74
N GLN A 958 -3.94 6.33 -29.87
CA GLN A 958 -3.09 5.33 -29.18
C GLN A 958 -1.63 5.21 -29.71
N TYR A 959 -1.18 6.13 -30.58
CA TYR A 959 0.16 6.09 -31.19
C TYR A 959 1.15 6.98 -30.45
N HIS A 960 2.45 6.88 -30.77
CA HIS A 960 3.56 7.58 -30.11
C HIS A 960 3.32 9.10 -29.96
N CYS A 961 2.86 9.49 -28.77
CA CYS A 961 2.83 10.88 -28.29
C CYS A 961 4.20 11.22 -27.73
N THR A 962 4.76 12.35 -28.14
CA THR A 962 6.05 12.83 -27.67
C THR A 962 6.04 14.35 -27.53
N MET A 963 7.08 14.89 -26.92
CA MET A 963 7.26 16.32 -26.73
C MET A 963 8.68 16.76 -27.06
N ALA A 964 8.87 18.04 -27.35
CA ALA A 964 10.20 18.64 -27.47
C ALA A 964 10.26 19.92 -26.62
N VAL A 965 11.37 20.10 -25.91
CA VAL A 965 11.63 21.25 -25.03
C VAL A 965 12.85 22.00 -25.56
N TYR A 966 12.73 23.31 -25.72
CA TYR A 966 13.80 24.20 -26.17
C TYR A 966 14.04 25.28 -25.13
N ASN A 967 15.30 25.51 -24.76
CA ASN A 967 15.69 26.66 -23.96
C ASN A 967 15.83 27.87 -24.88
N ASN A 968 15.02 28.91 -24.65
CA ASN A 968 15.00 30.08 -25.53
C ASN A 968 16.17 31.04 -25.27
N ASP A 969 16.82 30.97 -24.10
CA ASP A 969 18.00 31.78 -23.81
C ASP A 969 19.24 31.26 -24.55
N THR A 970 19.35 29.93 -24.73
CA THR A 970 20.48 29.30 -25.42
C THR A 970 20.18 28.90 -26.87
N GLY A 971 18.91 28.78 -27.23
CA GLY A 971 18.46 28.26 -28.52
C GLY A 971 18.65 26.74 -28.69
N VAL A 972 19.04 26.03 -27.64
CA VAL A 972 19.36 24.59 -27.69
C VAL A 972 18.15 23.75 -27.26
N GLN A 973 17.95 22.62 -27.95
CA GLN A 973 16.96 21.61 -27.56
C GLN A 973 17.47 20.85 -26.33
N MET A 974 16.62 20.75 -25.30
CA MET A 974 16.93 19.93 -24.13
C MET A 974 17.01 18.44 -24.53
N PRO A 975 17.97 17.67 -23.99
CA PRO A 975 18.12 16.26 -24.31
C PRO A 975 16.85 15.49 -23.94
N GLN A 976 16.42 14.62 -24.85
CA GLN A 976 15.20 13.83 -24.71
C GLN A 976 15.58 12.38 -24.46
N ALA A 977 15.50 11.93 -23.21
CA ALA A 977 15.71 10.53 -22.87
C ALA A 977 14.52 9.69 -23.34
N TYR A 978 14.77 8.61 -24.07
CA TYR A 978 13.75 7.63 -24.46
C TYR A 978 13.46 6.72 -23.26
N ASN A 979 12.44 7.00 -22.42
CA ASN A 979 11.69 6.06 -21.56
C ASN A 979 10.71 6.78 -20.60
N SER A 980 9.92 5.99 -19.84
CA SER A 980 8.61 6.32 -19.24
C SER A 980 8.55 7.40 -18.14
N HIS A 981 9.67 7.96 -17.68
CA HIS A 981 9.69 9.13 -16.79
C HIS A 981 10.83 10.07 -17.16
N ILE A 982 10.49 11.25 -17.68
CA ILE A 982 11.46 12.30 -18.02
C ILE A 982 11.21 13.46 -17.06
N THR A 983 12.20 13.76 -16.25
CA THR A 983 12.24 14.99 -15.45
C THR A 983 13.24 15.93 -16.11
N PHE A 984 12.83 17.16 -16.36
CA PHE A 984 13.69 18.22 -16.88
C PHE A 984 14.13 19.12 -15.73
N ASP A 985 15.43 19.41 -15.69
CA ASP A 985 15.98 20.44 -14.82
C ASP A 985 15.84 21.80 -15.50
N PHE A 986 15.07 22.70 -14.89
CA PHE A 986 14.85 24.06 -15.37
C PHE A 986 15.49 25.06 -14.41
N LEU A 987 16.21 26.02 -14.98
CA LEU A 987 16.76 27.17 -14.28
C LEU A 987 15.98 28.44 -14.62
N PRO A 988 15.99 29.45 -13.72
CA PRO A 988 15.39 30.74 -14.00
C PRO A 988 15.89 31.32 -15.31
N ASN A 989 14.97 31.87 -16.11
CA ASN A 989 15.25 32.24 -17.48
C ASN A 989 14.56 33.54 -17.90
N ALA A 990 15.11 34.19 -18.94
CA ALA A 990 14.61 35.49 -19.40
C ALA A 990 13.58 35.36 -20.54
N HIS A 991 13.79 34.42 -21.47
CA HIS A 991 12.96 34.28 -22.68
C HIS A 991 12.06 33.05 -22.71
N GLY A 992 11.91 32.34 -21.58
CA GLY A 992 11.04 31.17 -21.48
C GLY A 992 11.65 29.87 -22.05
N TYR A 993 10.96 28.75 -21.85
CA TYR A 993 11.24 27.46 -22.47
C TYR A 993 10.09 27.14 -23.41
N THR A 994 10.37 26.86 -24.68
CA THR A 994 9.31 26.43 -25.59
C THR A 994 9.08 24.94 -25.51
N VAL A 995 7.86 24.55 -25.16
CA VAL A 995 7.41 23.15 -25.09
C VAL A 995 6.44 22.88 -26.23
N ILE A 996 6.69 21.82 -26.98
CA ILE A 996 5.88 21.40 -28.14
C ILE A 996 5.44 19.96 -27.92
N GLY A 997 4.13 19.71 -27.83
CA GLY A 997 3.57 18.36 -27.79
C GLY A 997 3.13 17.91 -29.18
N HIS A 998 3.47 16.68 -29.59
CA HIS A 998 3.06 16.17 -30.90
C HIS A 998 2.99 14.64 -30.98
N GLY A 999 2.12 14.13 -31.86
CA GLY A 999 1.99 12.72 -32.19
C GLY A 999 2.56 12.37 -33.56
N THR A 1000 2.99 11.12 -33.75
CA THR A 1000 3.36 10.60 -35.09
C THR A 1000 2.66 9.29 -35.40
N VAL A 1001 2.22 9.16 -36.66
CA VAL A 1001 1.58 7.94 -37.16
C VAL A 1001 2.43 7.35 -38.29
N ASN A 1002 2.59 6.02 -38.30
CA ASN A 1002 3.40 5.32 -39.30
C ASN A 1002 2.72 5.27 -40.68
N GLN A 1003 1.38 5.24 -40.70
CA GLN A 1003 0.56 5.26 -41.93
C GLN A 1003 -0.51 6.35 -41.85
N PRO A 1004 -0.92 6.96 -42.98
CA PRO A 1004 -2.02 7.92 -43.01
C PRO A 1004 -3.33 7.27 -42.55
N ILE A 1005 -4.12 7.99 -41.77
CA ILE A 1005 -5.34 7.49 -41.13
C ILE A 1005 -6.47 7.29 -42.16
N GLY A 1006 -6.44 8.01 -43.29
CA GLY A 1006 -7.41 7.86 -44.37
C GLY A 1006 -8.78 8.51 -44.12
N CYS A 1007 -9.05 9.01 -42.90
CA CYS A 1007 -10.25 9.77 -42.56
C CYS A 1007 -9.93 11.08 -41.81
N ASN A 1008 -10.86 12.02 -41.83
CA ASN A 1008 -10.82 13.20 -40.96
C ASN A 1008 -11.21 12.80 -39.54
N HIS A 1009 -10.42 13.20 -38.54
CA HIS A 1009 -10.70 12.90 -37.14
C HIS A 1009 -10.22 14.03 -36.24
N ASP A 1010 -10.99 14.35 -35.20
CA ASP A 1010 -10.58 15.30 -34.17
C ASP A 1010 -9.88 14.55 -33.04
N VAL A 1011 -8.62 14.88 -32.82
CA VAL A 1011 -7.80 14.24 -31.80
C VAL A 1011 -7.81 15.09 -30.55
N HIS A 1012 -8.32 14.54 -29.45
CA HIS A 1012 -8.23 15.16 -28.13
C HIS A 1012 -6.87 14.89 -27.52
N TRP A 1013 -6.32 15.89 -26.86
CA TRP A 1013 -5.04 15.82 -26.17
C TRP A 1013 -5.13 16.45 -24.78
N HIS A 1014 -4.31 15.92 -23.88
CA HIS A 1014 -4.17 16.35 -22.50
C HIS A 1014 -2.69 16.48 -22.17
N LEU A 1015 -2.27 17.64 -21.67
CA LEU A 1015 -0.94 17.89 -21.13
C LEU A 1015 -1.04 18.07 -19.62
N THR A 1016 -0.30 17.26 -18.87
CA THR A 1016 -0.05 17.47 -17.45
C THR A 1016 1.38 17.95 -17.24
N VAL A 1017 1.55 19.06 -16.51
CA VAL A 1017 2.83 19.64 -16.10
C VAL A 1017 2.93 19.54 -14.58
N LEU A 1018 3.81 18.67 -14.08
CA LEU A 1018 4.08 18.50 -12.65
C LEU A 1018 5.44 19.13 -12.31
N CYS A 1019 5.46 20.07 -11.36
CA CYS A 1019 6.65 20.82 -10.95
C CYS A 1019 7.03 20.50 -9.49
N SER A 1020 8.32 20.44 -9.20
CA SER A 1020 8.85 20.17 -7.86
C SER A 1020 8.58 21.29 -6.85
N VAL A 1021 8.24 22.49 -7.33
CA VAL A 1021 7.86 23.65 -6.51
C VAL A 1021 6.62 24.31 -7.14
N ASN A 1022 5.61 24.54 -6.32
CA ASN A 1022 4.37 25.17 -6.77
C ASN A 1022 4.61 26.60 -7.30
N GLY A 1023 3.96 26.97 -8.41
CA GLY A 1023 4.03 28.30 -9.03
C GLY A 1023 5.36 28.68 -9.70
N ALA A 1024 6.40 27.84 -9.64
CA ALA A 1024 7.73 28.19 -10.15
C ALA A 1024 7.87 28.08 -11.68
N PHE A 1025 7.06 27.24 -12.34
CA PHE A 1025 7.16 26.97 -13.78
C PHE A 1025 5.77 26.95 -14.43
N HIS A 1026 5.44 27.97 -15.20
CA HIS A 1026 4.12 28.13 -15.81
C HIS A 1026 4.15 29.12 -16.99
N VAL A 1027 3.05 29.23 -17.73
CA VAL A 1027 2.90 30.18 -18.84
C VAL A 1027 2.40 31.52 -18.27
N CYS A 1028 3.23 32.57 -18.26
CA CYS A 1028 2.83 33.92 -17.81
C CYS A 1028 3.37 35.04 -18.70
N ASP A 1029 3.05 36.28 -18.31
CA ASP A 1029 3.56 37.52 -18.89
C ASP A 1029 5.00 37.87 -18.47
N ASN A 1030 5.61 37.09 -17.57
CA ASN A 1030 6.98 37.22 -17.06
C ASN A 1030 7.24 38.56 -16.35
N ASP A 1031 6.23 39.11 -15.67
CA ASP A 1031 6.40 40.29 -14.82
C ASP A 1031 7.11 39.93 -13.50
N ILE A 1032 8.15 40.67 -13.14
CA ILE A 1032 8.99 40.44 -11.97
C ILE A 1032 8.23 40.70 -10.67
N ASP A 1033 7.31 41.68 -10.67
CA ASP A 1033 6.59 42.10 -9.48
C ASP A 1033 5.23 41.37 -9.33
N PHE A 1034 4.60 41.00 -10.44
CA PHE A 1034 3.26 40.41 -10.44
C PHE A 1034 2.97 39.52 -11.67
N CYS A 1035 3.69 38.41 -11.83
CA CYS A 1035 3.49 37.48 -12.95
C CYS A 1035 2.05 36.89 -12.96
N LYS A 1036 1.38 37.00 -14.12
CA LYS A 1036 -0.01 36.57 -14.34
C LYS A 1036 -0.08 35.41 -15.31
N GLU A 1037 -0.69 34.31 -14.88
CA GLU A 1037 -0.88 33.13 -15.70
C GLU A 1037 -1.70 33.42 -16.98
N THR A 1038 -1.28 32.80 -18.08
CA THR A 1038 -1.94 32.90 -19.38
C THR A 1038 -2.27 31.51 -19.91
N PRO A 1039 -3.36 31.35 -20.71
CA PRO A 1039 -3.75 30.05 -21.22
C PRO A 1039 -2.75 29.54 -22.27
N LEU A 1040 -2.55 28.22 -22.31
CA LEU A 1040 -1.70 27.57 -23.30
C LEU A 1040 -2.34 27.68 -24.70
N PRO A 1041 -1.68 28.27 -25.70
CA PRO A 1041 -2.25 28.40 -27.03
C PRO A 1041 -2.20 27.07 -27.80
N SER A 1042 -3.24 26.82 -28.61
CA SER A 1042 -3.27 25.69 -29.55
C SER A 1042 -2.23 25.85 -30.66
N ALA A 1043 -1.73 24.72 -31.18
CA ALA A 1043 -0.83 24.75 -32.32
C ALA A 1043 -1.54 25.29 -33.58
N LYS A 1044 -0.98 26.34 -34.21
CA LYS A 1044 -1.43 26.81 -35.52
C LYS A 1044 -0.73 26.00 -36.61
N LYS A 1045 -1.51 25.26 -37.40
CA LYS A 1045 -1.00 24.37 -38.46
C LYS A 1045 -1.10 25.04 -39.83
N LEU A 1046 0.02 25.10 -40.54
CA LEU A 1046 0.10 25.41 -41.96
C LEU A 1046 0.68 24.19 -42.67
N HIS A 1047 -0.12 23.53 -43.50
CA HIS A 1047 0.30 22.36 -44.29
C HIS A 1047 0.54 22.78 -45.72
N PHE A 1048 1.72 22.47 -46.24
CA PHE A 1048 2.09 22.75 -47.63
C PHE A 1048 2.39 21.42 -48.33
N GLU A 1049 1.59 21.10 -49.34
CA GLU A 1049 1.89 20.06 -50.32
C GLU A 1049 2.46 20.75 -51.56
N GLU A 1050 3.40 20.10 -52.26
CA GLU A 1050 4.08 20.57 -53.48
C GLU A 1050 5.33 21.45 -53.30
N MET A 1051 6.48 20.81 -53.03
CA MET A 1051 7.80 21.42 -53.26
C MET A 1051 8.49 20.74 -54.46
N PHE A 1052 8.83 21.57 -55.44
CA PHE A 1052 9.24 21.25 -56.82
C PHE A 1052 10.63 20.61 -56.92
N ILE A 1053 10.97 20.09 -58.11
CA ILE A 1053 12.32 19.61 -58.47
C ILE A 1053 13.36 20.69 -58.11
N PRO A 1054 14.46 20.36 -57.41
CA PRO A 1054 15.44 21.35 -56.97
C PRO A 1054 15.92 22.21 -58.14
N ASN A 1055 15.93 23.53 -57.95
CA ASN A 1055 16.46 24.44 -58.97
C ASN A 1055 17.99 24.22 -59.14
N ARG A 1056 18.63 24.90 -60.11
CA ARG A 1056 20.10 24.81 -60.34
C ARG A 1056 20.97 25.17 -59.11
N ARG A 1057 20.37 25.69 -58.04
CA ARG A 1057 21.02 26.02 -56.76
C ARG A 1057 20.70 25.02 -55.65
N ASN A 1058 20.11 23.87 -55.96
CA ASN A 1058 19.69 22.82 -55.01
C ASN A 1058 18.67 23.30 -53.95
N ILE A 1059 17.90 24.36 -54.24
CA ILE A 1059 16.86 24.84 -53.33
C ILE A 1059 15.54 24.17 -53.72
N LEU A 1060 14.98 23.38 -52.79
CA LEU A 1060 13.71 22.65 -52.96
C LEU A 1060 12.48 23.56 -52.87
N GLY A 1061 12.65 24.76 -52.29
CA GLY A 1061 11.64 25.82 -52.19
C GLY A 1061 11.86 26.66 -50.91
N GLY A 1062 10.94 27.59 -50.61
CA GLY A 1062 11.08 28.49 -49.47
C GLY A 1062 9.74 29.11 -49.05
N ILE A 1063 9.64 29.44 -47.76
CA ILE A 1063 8.48 30.10 -47.17
C ILE A 1063 8.94 31.47 -46.68
N GLN A 1064 8.25 32.52 -47.11
CA GLN A 1064 8.47 33.86 -46.59
C GLN A 1064 7.53 34.10 -45.41
N ILE A 1065 8.10 34.39 -44.24
CA ILE A 1065 7.35 34.67 -43.02
C ILE A 1065 7.58 36.13 -42.66
N SER A 1066 6.50 36.92 -42.58
CA SER A 1066 6.55 38.31 -42.10
C SER A 1066 6.25 38.33 -40.60
N VAL A 1067 7.25 38.67 -39.80
CA VAL A 1067 7.16 38.67 -38.33
C VAL A 1067 6.95 40.10 -37.84
N THR A 1068 5.79 40.38 -37.23
CA THR A 1068 5.41 41.71 -36.71
C THR A 1068 5.59 41.84 -35.20
N LYS A 1069 5.76 40.72 -34.49
CA LYS A 1069 5.99 40.62 -33.04
C LYS A 1069 7.01 39.52 -32.77
N HIS A 1070 7.68 39.58 -31.63
CA HIS A 1070 8.60 38.51 -31.22
C HIS A 1070 7.80 37.22 -30.96
N GLU A 1071 8.01 36.19 -31.80
CA GLU A 1071 7.20 34.98 -31.79
C GLU A 1071 8.07 33.77 -32.18
N ALA A 1072 7.94 32.66 -31.46
CA ALA A 1072 8.70 31.45 -31.74
C ALA A 1072 8.01 30.64 -32.84
N VAL A 1073 8.71 30.34 -33.94
CA VAL A 1073 8.19 29.51 -35.03
C VAL A 1073 8.92 28.17 -35.07
N SER A 1074 8.15 27.09 -35.19
CA SER A 1074 8.67 25.73 -35.33
C SER A 1074 8.18 25.15 -36.64
N PHE A 1075 9.09 24.55 -37.42
CA PHE A 1075 8.72 23.86 -38.66
C PHE A 1075 9.30 22.45 -38.69
N ARG A 1076 8.57 21.55 -39.34
CA ARG A 1076 8.99 20.17 -39.59
C ARG A 1076 9.04 19.92 -41.10
N ALA A 1077 10.19 19.46 -41.59
CA ALA A 1077 10.34 19.03 -42.97
C ALA A 1077 10.41 17.49 -43.07
N ALA A 1078 9.64 16.89 -43.98
CA ALA A 1078 9.59 15.43 -44.21
C ALA A 1078 9.80 15.09 -45.70
N ALA A 1079 10.50 13.98 -46.00
CA ALA A 1079 10.85 13.55 -47.37
C ALA A 1079 10.15 12.24 -47.69
N THR A 1080 9.92 12.03 -48.98
CA THR A 1080 9.48 10.75 -49.52
C THR A 1080 10.61 9.72 -49.62
N SER A 1081 11.88 10.15 -49.74
CA SER A 1081 13.06 9.26 -49.77
C SER A 1081 13.94 9.40 -48.53
N PRO A 1082 14.37 8.30 -47.89
CA PRO A 1082 15.28 8.29 -46.74
C PRO A 1082 16.74 8.62 -47.08
N ASP A 1083 17.11 8.70 -48.36
CA ASP A 1083 18.50 8.98 -48.78
C ASP A 1083 18.79 10.48 -48.94
N ALA A 1084 17.78 11.34 -48.77
CA ALA A 1084 17.88 12.77 -48.99
C ALA A 1084 18.46 13.50 -47.76
N ASN A 1085 19.73 13.92 -47.85
CA ASN A 1085 20.34 14.78 -46.85
C ASN A 1085 19.83 16.22 -46.99
N ARG A 1086 19.39 16.83 -45.89
CA ARG A 1086 18.66 18.10 -45.91
C ARG A 1086 19.28 19.12 -44.99
N ASP A 1087 19.46 20.32 -45.53
CA ASP A 1087 19.88 21.50 -44.79
C ASP A 1087 18.80 22.57 -44.92
N SER A 1088 18.28 23.02 -43.77
CA SER A 1088 17.43 24.20 -43.68
C SER A 1088 18.30 25.43 -43.34
N ALA A 1089 18.00 26.57 -43.96
CA ALA A 1089 18.67 27.83 -43.67
C ALA A 1089 17.63 28.95 -43.54
N LEU A 1090 17.64 29.66 -42.41
CA LEU A 1090 16.82 30.86 -42.22
C LEU A 1090 17.59 32.09 -42.74
N LEU A 1091 16.96 32.89 -43.58
CA LEU A 1091 17.52 34.14 -44.10
C LEU A 1091 16.68 35.31 -43.59
N SER A 1092 17.27 36.16 -42.73
CA SER A 1092 16.62 37.38 -42.25
C SER A 1092 16.80 38.50 -43.28
N ALA A 1093 15.69 39.00 -43.82
CA ALA A 1093 15.69 40.15 -44.73
C ALA A 1093 15.61 41.47 -43.95
N ARG A 1094 16.65 41.82 -43.17
CA ARG A 1094 16.77 43.17 -42.57
C ARG A 1094 17.59 44.08 -43.47
N SER A 1095 16.87 44.86 -44.30
CA SER A 1095 17.36 45.99 -45.12
C SER A 1095 18.45 45.62 -46.15
N LEU A 1096 18.27 46.12 -47.37
CA LEU A 1096 19.08 45.91 -48.58
C LEU A 1096 20.59 46.29 -48.49
N LYS A 1097 21.18 46.43 -47.29
CA LYS A 1097 22.60 46.82 -47.13
C LYS A 1097 23.43 46.00 -46.13
N SER A 1098 22.90 44.99 -45.44
CA SER A 1098 23.76 44.05 -44.70
C SER A 1098 23.13 42.67 -44.52
N ASN A 1099 23.53 41.70 -45.33
CA ASN A 1099 23.22 40.29 -45.11
C ASN A 1099 24.00 39.76 -43.91
N LYS A 1100 23.50 39.95 -42.67
CA LYS A 1100 23.91 39.10 -41.55
C LYS A 1100 23.18 37.76 -41.70
N ILE A 1101 23.92 36.76 -42.19
CA ILE A 1101 23.45 35.37 -42.25
C ILE A 1101 23.49 34.81 -40.82
N VAL A 1102 22.34 34.68 -40.17
CA VAL A 1102 22.21 33.85 -38.97
C VAL A 1102 22.01 32.42 -39.47
N LYS A 1103 23.10 31.66 -39.58
CA LYS A 1103 23.05 30.25 -39.99
C LYS A 1103 22.60 29.38 -38.81
N ALA A 1104 21.30 29.13 -38.71
CA ALA A 1104 20.80 27.95 -37.99
C ALA A 1104 20.68 26.82 -39.01
N SER A 1105 21.66 25.91 -39.07
CA SER A 1105 21.65 24.75 -39.95
C SER A 1105 21.34 23.49 -39.15
N ALA A 1106 20.25 22.80 -39.49
CA ALA A 1106 20.00 21.44 -39.02
C ALA A 1106 20.25 20.47 -40.17
N SER A 1107 21.16 19.51 -39.98
CA SER A 1107 21.41 18.42 -40.92
C SER A 1107 20.91 17.10 -40.35
N GLY A 1108 20.27 16.27 -41.17
CA GLY A 1108 19.75 14.98 -40.71
C GLY A 1108 19.33 14.08 -41.86
N LYS A 1109 19.68 12.78 -41.77
CA LYS A 1109 19.44 11.77 -42.82
C LYS A 1109 17.97 11.33 -42.96
N ASN A 1110 17.08 11.63 -42.00
CA ASN A 1110 15.70 11.09 -42.02
C ASN A 1110 14.61 12.13 -41.67
N ARG A 1111 14.84 12.97 -40.65
CA ARG A 1111 13.91 13.99 -40.14
C ARG A 1111 14.72 15.11 -39.49
N SER A 1112 14.38 16.37 -39.77
CA SER A 1112 14.95 17.54 -39.09
C SER A 1112 13.82 18.37 -38.46
N ASN A 1113 13.82 18.47 -37.14
CA ASN A 1113 13.05 19.49 -36.43
C ASN A 1113 14.00 20.64 -36.16
N THR A 1114 13.65 21.84 -36.61
CA THR A 1114 14.47 23.02 -36.40
C THR A 1114 13.57 24.11 -35.86
N LYS A 1115 13.92 24.64 -34.69
CA LYS A 1115 13.29 25.82 -34.13
C LYS A 1115 14.17 27.01 -34.45
N VAL A 1116 13.57 28.10 -34.92
CA VAL A 1116 14.26 29.36 -35.15
C VAL A 1116 13.52 30.44 -34.39
N MET A 1117 14.28 31.25 -33.64
CA MET A 1117 13.77 32.25 -32.72
C MET A 1117 13.76 33.63 -33.36
#